data_AF-A0A8H3ZEU8-F1
#
_entry.id   AF-A0A8H3ZEU8-F1
#
_cell.length_a   1.000
_cell.length_b   1.000
_cell.length_c   1.000
_cell.angle_alpha   90.00
_cell.angle_beta   90.00
_cell.angle_gamma   90.00
#
_symmetry.space_group_name_H-M   'P 1'
#
loop_
_entity.id
_entity.type
_entity.pdbx_description
1 polymer ?
#
loop_
_entity_poly.entity_id
_entity_poly.type
_entity_poly.pdbx_seq_one_letter_code
_entity_poly.pdbx_strand_id
1 'polypeptide(L)'
;MSAPTYTLAEGVPYADPSTAQHFGGNGVKGLMLLQDTQLIETLAHFSRERIPERVVHARAVGAFGEFEVTHDVSQFTSAKFLNEIGKKSKVLLRVSTVGPERGSADTVRDVRGWGMKIFTEEGNQDWVFNDIPVFFIRDPIKFSSVNRSHKRHPATNCSDATMFWDFHNNNQEGIHALMHLFCNRGTPRSIRHLNSYSGHTYKLTKDDGTFYYVKIHIKSNQGVENLTEKEAVKLAGEQPDYHTADLYDAIAKGDFPKGTVYFQVMDPKDAETYRWNIFDMTKVWPHADYPLIPVGKLTLNKNPANYFADIEQAAFSPSNMVRGFAPSADPMLQARVFAYNDAARYRLGVNYQQLPCNRAVSPVYCPYQRDGFMTFGDNYGAEPTYVRSDLRPVNFVGQQGANGYAIGGHEEWVGRVCGFTSQVTEDDFVQARQFWSVLGKQPGEQEALVSNVAGHLGSARKEVHEKAFGKNVQQGFSRPGRSDQEGCPVFVLRWCGPRKARRWPMIRFFASADFWYFDVFSKATNQTLNIVFFNTGEFQQYPHPLAIQVSGVYANGTDFYYEALADSGVTLTNGPKGITSDWKGVGNFDGSALDKPDVEYHINIDSSVMDIKGNITFKSTAPAHYPCDLNGAVGANQNLHPGLYWANAVPDADTTVALTVKDTAISFTDRVGYHDKNWGNQSIIDGPRYWDWGHGRFGPYSVVWYNLLDYNGNESRRSYVVKDGEVLLVSCSLDSMVVRQKGDKAAWPPVTGLLETEGITVNYTLPTGETLALDITTELIVRDEKGAYQRANGLIKGGIVGQETFEGRGHYEEFIFGIVNDYTPQLRYRDDPRLNVMSQSSRIQRGKCHRTLL
;
A
#
# COMPACT_ATOMS: atom_id res chain seq x y z
N MET A 1 39.73 31.14 4.36
CA MET A 1 40.07 31.08 2.93
C MET A 1 39.60 32.38 2.29
N SER A 2 40.33 32.94 1.32
CA SER A 2 39.85 34.07 0.52
C SER A 2 38.61 33.66 -0.27
N ALA A 3 37.71 34.60 -0.54
CA ALA A 3 36.58 34.33 -1.44
C ALA A 3 37.12 33.87 -2.82
N PRO A 4 36.53 32.83 -3.43
CA PRO A 4 36.94 32.37 -4.75
C PRO A 4 36.58 33.42 -5.81
N THR A 5 37.42 33.58 -6.83
CA THR A 5 37.12 34.36 -8.03
C THR A 5 36.24 33.53 -8.96
N TYR A 6 35.13 34.10 -9.44
CA TYR A 6 34.27 33.43 -10.43
C TYR A 6 34.98 33.34 -11.79
N THR A 7 34.91 32.18 -12.43
CA THR A 7 35.55 31.91 -13.71
C THR A 7 34.64 31.13 -14.65
N LEU A 8 34.91 31.20 -15.95
CA LEU A 8 34.42 30.22 -16.93
C LEU A 8 35.10 28.86 -16.74
N ALA A 9 34.63 27.82 -17.44
CA ALA A 9 35.10 26.44 -17.28
C ALA A 9 36.62 26.25 -17.49
N GLU A 10 37.24 27.05 -18.36
CA GLU A 10 38.69 27.05 -18.63
C GLU A 10 39.48 28.03 -17.73
N GLY A 11 38.88 28.49 -16.61
CA GLY A 11 39.57 29.31 -15.60
C GLY A 11 39.68 30.80 -15.92
N VAL A 12 39.02 31.29 -16.97
CA VAL A 12 39.00 32.74 -17.32
C VAL A 12 38.12 33.51 -16.32
N PRO A 13 38.65 34.51 -15.59
CA PRO A 13 37.82 35.34 -14.71
C PRO A 13 36.73 36.08 -15.47
N TYR A 14 35.53 36.15 -14.89
CA TYR A 14 34.40 36.83 -15.50
C TYR A 14 33.78 37.84 -14.52
N ALA A 15 33.37 39.00 -15.04
CA ALA A 15 33.02 40.15 -14.20
C ALA A 15 31.65 40.02 -13.52
N ASP A 16 30.66 39.44 -14.20
CA ASP A 16 29.28 39.36 -13.71
C ASP A 16 28.56 38.08 -14.20
N PRO A 17 28.05 37.23 -13.29
CA PRO A 17 27.37 35.98 -13.64
C PRO A 17 26.00 36.16 -14.29
N SER A 18 25.44 37.38 -14.31
CA SER A 18 24.10 37.69 -14.82
C SER A 18 24.09 38.33 -16.21
N THR A 19 25.26 38.63 -16.77
CA THR A 19 25.38 39.29 -18.07
C THR A 19 25.38 38.30 -19.22
N ALA A 20 24.79 38.75 -20.34
CA ALA A 20 24.87 38.06 -21.61
C ALA A 20 25.04 39.06 -22.76
N GLN A 21 25.85 38.73 -23.77
CA GLN A 21 26.17 39.61 -24.88
C GLN A 21 24.99 39.71 -25.85
N HIS A 22 24.57 40.96 -26.10
CA HIS A 22 23.52 41.26 -27.05
C HIS A 22 23.85 42.51 -27.87
N PHE A 23 23.35 42.56 -29.09
CA PHE A 23 23.37 43.74 -29.95
C PHE A 23 22.05 44.52 -29.77
N GLY A 24 22.07 45.70 -29.14
CA GLY A 24 20.85 46.50 -28.93
C GLY A 24 20.93 47.71 -27.98
N GLY A 25 22.06 47.95 -27.30
CA GLY A 25 22.21 49.05 -26.33
C GLY A 25 21.48 48.77 -25.00
N ASN A 26 21.47 49.74 -24.06
CA ASN A 26 20.95 49.58 -22.69
C ASN A 26 19.42 49.38 -22.56
N GLY A 27 18.71 49.14 -23.67
CA GLY A 27 17.29 48.79 -23.67
C GLY A 27 17.11 47.30 -23.98
N VAL A 28 16.12 46.66 -23.35
CA VAL A 28 15.77 45.22 -23.40
C VAL A 28 15.37 44.70 -24.81
N LYS A 29 15.78 45.39 -25.88
CA LYS A 29 15.51 45.06 -27.29
C LYS A 29 16.85 44.82 -28.00
N GLY A 30 17.45 43.66 -27.79
CA GLY A 30 18.67 43.28 -28.51
C GLY A 30 18.72 41.81 -28.91
N LEU A 31 19.58 41.51 -29.88
CA LEU A 31 19.82 40.16 -30.39
C LEU A 31 20.95 39.51 -29.59
N MET A 32 20.70 38.33 -29.01
CA MET A 32 21.75 37.55 -28.35
C MET A 32 22.82 37.11 -29.36
N LEU A 33 24.08 37.13 -28.93
CA LEU A 33 25.22 36.80 -29.79
C LEU A 33 25.77 35.41 -29.49
N LEU A 34 26.00 34.61 -30.53
CA LEU A 34 26.56 33.25 -30.41
C LEU A 34 27.97 33.22 -29.80
N GLN A 35 28.69 34.34 -29.86
CA GLN A 35 30.05 34.49 -29.31
C GLN A 35 30.09 34.58 -27.77
N ASP A 36 28.93 34.59 -27.10
CA ASP A 36 28.87 34.64 -25.64
C ASP A 36 29.21 33.28 -25.00
N THR A 37 30.49 33.09 -24.69
CA THR A 37 30.98 31.85 -24.05
C THR A 37 30.30 31.56 -22.71
N GLN A 38 30.00 32.57 -21.88
CA GLN A 38 29.35 32.33 -20.58
C GLN A 38 27.97 31.71 -20.76
N LEU A 39 27.15 32.35 -21.60
CA LEU A 39 25.79 31.88 -21.86
C LEU A 39 25.81 30.47 -22.46
N ILE A 40 26.63 30.25 -23.49
CA ILE A 40 26.65 28.98 -24.23
C ILE A 40 27.16 27.84 -23.35
N GLU A 41 28.29 28.00 -22.66
CA GLU A 41 28.86 26.92 -21.82
C GLU A 41 27.96 26.60 -20.62
N THR A 42 27.35 27.61 -19.99
CA THR A 42 26.43 27.40 -18.86
C THR A 42 25.22 26.55 -19.28
N LEU A 43 24.57 26.91 -20.39
CA LEU A 43 23.41 26.16 -20.91
C LEU A 43 23.79 24.78 -21.43
N ALA A 44 24.97 24.65 -22.05
CA ALA A 44 25.49 23.38 -22.54
C ALA A 44 25.79 22.40 -21.40
N HIS A 45 26.40 22.87 -20.30
CA HIS A 45 26.67 22.05 -19.13
C HIS A 45 25.38 21.65 -18.39
N PHE A 46 24.45 22.58 -18.18
CA PHE A 46 23.17 22.30 -17.52
C PHE A 46 22.42 21.14 -18.20
N SER A 47 22.39 21.13 -19.53
CA SER A 47 21.74 20.07 -20.32
C SER A 47 22.40 18.68 -20.18
N ARG A 48 23.59 18.60 -19.59
CA ARG A 48 24.41 17.38 -19.44
C ARG A 48 24.64 16.97 -17.99
N GLU A 49 23.97 17.61 -17.02
CA GLU A 49 24.10 17.25 -15.60
C GLU A 49 23.52 15.86 -15.26
N ARG A 50 22.61 15.33 -16.09
CA ARG A 50 21.92 14.05 -15.81
C ARG A 50 22.64 12.90 -16.49
N ILE A 51 22.98 11.89 -15.69
CA ILE A 51 23.36 10.55 -16.15
C ILE A 51 22.15 9.60 -16.05
N PRO A 52 22.16 8.45 -16.72
CA PRO A 52 21.15 7.42 -16.49
C PRO A 52 21.05 7.07 -15.00
N GLU A 53 19.83 6.96 -14.46
CA GLU A 53 19.67 6.40 -13.12
C GLU A 53 20.03 4.90 -13.12
N ARG A 54 20.18 4.31 -11.93
CA ARG A 54 20.33 2.86 -11.84
C ARG A 54 19.02 2.19 -12.27
N VAL A 55 19.10 1.15 -13.10
CA VAL A 55 17.92 0.41 -13.60
C VAL A 55 17.02 -0.13 -12.48
N VAL A 56 17.62 -0.44 -11.33
CA VAL A 56 16.97 -0.76 -10.06
C VAL A 56 17.73 -0.01 -8.98
N HIS A 57 17.11 0.21 -7.82
CA HIS A 57 17.74 0.91 -6.71
C HIS A 57 18.11 2.37 -7.03
N ALA A 58 17.28 3.06 -7.81
CA ALA A 58 17.53 4.43 -8.24
C ALA A 58 17.45 5.44 -7.07
N ARG A 59 16.37 5.38 -6.28
CA ARG A 59 16.16 6.22 -5.10
C ARG A 59 17.00 5.72 -3.93
N ALA A 60 17.85 6.57 -3.37
CA ALA A 60 18.81 6.17 -2.35
C ALA A 60 19.27 7.30 -1.44
N VAL A 61 19.80 6.90 -0.31
CA VAL A 61 20.51 7.71 0.66
C VAL A 61 21.88 7.06 0.91
N GLY A 62 22.89 7.83 1.26
CA GLY A 62 24.20 7.26 1.56
C GLY A 62 25.06 8.14 2.47
N ALA A 63 26.05 7.52 3.07
CA ALA A 63 27.00 8.14 3.97
C ALA A 63 28.33 7.38 3.98
N PHE A 64 29.37 8.06 4.45
CA PHE A 64 30.65 7.45 4.78
C PHE A 64 30.67 7.02 6.25
N GLY A 65 31.55 6.07 6.55
CA GLY A 65 31.73 5.54 7.89
C GLY A 65 33.02 4.75 8.05
N GLU A 66 33.06 3.95 9.11
CA GLU A 66 34.14 3.03 9.43
C GLU A 66 33.57 1.65 9.77
N PHE A 67 34.24 0.60 9.28
CA PHE A 67 34.10 -0.76 9.75
C PHE A 67 35.31 -1.12 10.62
N GLU A 68 35.05 -1.54 11.85
CA GLU A 68 36.05 -1.92 12.85
C GLU A 68 35.93 -3.41 13.18
N VAL A 69 37.03 -4.15 13.10
CA VAL A 69 37.08 -5.56 13.53
C VAL A 69 37.03 -5.63 15.05
N THR A 70 36.13 -6.42 15.61
CA THR A 70 35.98 -6.56 17.07
C THR A 70 36.29 -7.96 17.57
N HIS A 71 36.31 -8.95 16.69
CA HIS A 71 36.56 -10.35 17.01
C HIS A 71 37.51 -10.96 15.98
N ASP A 72 38.35 -11.90 16.43
CA ASP A 72 39.25 -12.63 15.55
C ASP A 72 38.46 -13.65 14.72
N VAL A 73 38.53 -13.50 13.39
CA VAL A 73 37.93 -14.40 12.41
C VAL A 73 38.96 -14.98 11.44
N SER A 74 40.26 -14.84 11.74
CA SER A 74 41.38 -15.30 10.91
C SER A 74 41.39 -16.82 10.68
N GLN A 75 40.71 -17.56 11.55
CA GLN A 75 40.48 -19.00 11.37
C GLN A 75 39.68 -19.31 10.10
N PHE A 76 38.80 -18.40 9.64
CA PHE A 76 37.92 -18.61 8.49
C PHE A 76 38.42 -17.97 7.19
N THR A 77 39.20 -16.88 7.27
CA THR A 77 39.57 -16.08 6.10
C THR A 77 40.98 -15.49 6.21
N SER A 78 41.66 -15.35 5.07
CA SER A 78 42.90 -14.58 4.93
C SER A 78 42.67 -13.08 4.64
N ALA A 79 41.43 -12.59 4.65
CA ALA A 79 41.14 -11.22 4.25
C ALA A 79 41.83 -10.21 5.17
N LYS A 80 42.73 -9.40 4.60
CA LYS A 80 43.62 -8.51 5.36
C LYS A 80 42.89 -7.39 6.11
N PHE A 81 41.65 -7.06 5.74
CA PHE A 81 40.85 -6.08 6.48
C PHE A 81 40.15 -6.68 7.72
N LEU A 82 40.21 -8.00 7.92
CA LEU A 82 39.59 -8.74 9.02
C LEU A 82 40.61 -9.42 9.96
N ASN A 83 41.91 -9.29 9.70
CA ASN A 83 42.95 -10.10 10.34
C ASN A 83 43.49 -9.57 11.68
N GLU A 84 42.99 -8.43 12.15
CA GLU A 84 43.46 -7.78 13.38
C GLU A 84 42.29 -7.09 14.09
N ILE A 85 42.07 -7.43 15.36
CA ILE A 85 41.07 -6.77 16.21
C ILE A 85 41.45 -5.30 16.40
N GLY A 86 40.48 -4.39 16.27
CA GLY A 86 40.67 -2.94 16.32
C GLY A 86 41.03 -2.32 14.99
N LYS A 87 41.31 -3.12 13.95
CA LYS A 87 41.59 -2.61 12.60
C LYS A 87 40.35 -1.93 12.02
N LYS A 88 40.54 -0.72 11.48
CA LYS A 88 39.49 0.10 10.89
C LYS A 88 39.68 0.25 9.40
N SER A 89 38.58 0.09 8.65
CA SER A 89 38.50 0.37 7.22
C SER A 89 37.45 1.43 6.95
N LYS A 90 37.76 2.42 6.12
CA LYS A 90 36.76 3.39 5.65
C LYS A 90 35.68 2.64 4.87
N VAL A 91 34.43 3.08 4.99
CA VAL A 91 33.33 2.59 4.16
C VAL A 91 32.56 3.71 3.47
N LEU A 92 31.97 3.38 2.32
CA LEU A 92 30.90 4.14 1.68
C LEU A 92 29.67 3.24 1.63
N LEU A 93 28.58 3.68 2.25
CA LEU A 93 27.29 3.00 2.24
C LEU A 93 26.27 3.76 1.40
N ARG A 94 25.51 3.02 0.59
CA ARG A 94 24.34 3.49 -0.13
C ARG A 94 23.17 2.53 0.12
N VAL A 95 22.11 3.02 0.75
CA VAL A 95 20.85 2.30 0.99
C VAL A 95 19.76 2.86 0.08
N SER A 96 18.93 1.99 -0.48
CA SER A 96 18.00 2.37 -1.55
C SER A 96 16.70 1.58 -1.51
N THR A 97 15.60 2.09 -2.05
CA THR A 97 14.47 1.25 -2.50
C THR A 97 14.92 0.42 -3.72
N VAL A 98 14.05 -0.31 -4.44
CA VAL A 98 14.40 -1.16 -5.59
C VAL A 98 13.68 -0.75 -6.86
N GLY A 99 12.35 -0.81 -6.85
CA GLY A 99 11.52 -0.67 -8.06
C GLY A 99 11.42 0.79 -8.53
N PRO A 100 11.02 1.73 -7.67
CA PRO A 100 10.76 3.10 -8.06
C PRO A 100 11.98 3.91 -8.55
N GLU A 101 11.73 4.94 -9.37
CA GLU A 101 12.74 5.81 -9.99
C GLU A 101 13.35 6.79 -8.97
N ARG A 102 14.40 7.54 -9.37
CA ARG A 102 15.15 8.43 -8.47
C ARG A 102 14.30 9.48 -7.74
N GLY A 103 13.20 9.93 -8.34
CA GLY A 103 12.28 10.93 -7.78
C GLY A 103 11.14 10.38 -6.93
N SER A 104 11.13 9.07 -6.65
CA SER A 104 10.11 8.43 -5.80
C SER A 104 10.31 8.70 -4.31
N ALA A 105 9.33 8.31 -3.49
CA ALA A 105 9.39 8.47 -2.04
C ALA A 105 10.19 7.36 -1.34
N ASP A 106 10.90 7.72 -0.28
CA ASP A 106 11.72 6.83 0.55
C ASP A 106 10.90 5.75 1.28
N THR A 107 9.64 6.06 1.63
CA THR A 107 8.78 5.23 2.50
C THR A 107 7.90 4.24 1.75
N VAL A 108 7.99 4.16 0.42
CA VAL A 108 7.24 3.16 -0.37
C VAL A 108 7.52 1.72 0.10
N ARG A 109 6.52 0.85 0.05
CA ARG A 109 6.69 -0.57 0.36
C ARG A 109 7.62 -1.22 -0.65
N ASP A 110 8.80 -1.63 -0.20
CA ASP A 110 9.84 -2.17 -1.08
C ASP A 110 10.91 -2.91 -0.27
N VAL A 111 11.77 -3.66 -0.95
CA VAL A 111 13.04 -4.11 -0.38
C VAL A 111 13.97 -2.89 -0.25
N ARG A 112 14.82 -2.88 0.77
CA ARG A 112 15.91 -1.90 0.87
C ARG A 112 17.23 -2.53 0.46
N GLY A 113 17.77 -2.08 -0.67
CA GLY A 113 19.11 -2.42 -1.14
C GLY A 113 20.19 -1.84 -0.25
N TRP A 114 21.27 -2.61 -0.04
CA TRP A 114 22.42 -2.24 0.79
C TRP A 114 23.71 -2.39 -0.02
N GLY A 115 24.18 -1.30 -0.62
CA GLY A 115 25.48 -1.27 -1.30
C GLY A 115 26.54 -0.68 -0.38
N MET A 116 27.46 -1.50 0.12
CA MET A 116 28.56 -1.03 0.98
C MET A 116 29.90 -1.36 0.34
N LYS A 117 30.76 -0.35 0.20
CA LYS A 117 32.14 -0.47 -0.25
C LYS A 117 33.05 -0.29 0.95
N ILE A 118 33.93 -1.26 1.18
CA ILE A 118 34.97 -1.23 2.20
C ILE A 118 36.29 -0.97 1.48
N PHE A 119 36.92 0.15 1.80
CA PHE A 119 38.20 0.53 1.22
C PHE A 119 39.31 -0.18 2.01
N THR A 120 39.88 -1.24 1.43
CA THR A 120 40.91 -2.06 2.08
C THR A 120 42.30 -1.78 1.51
N GLU A 121 43.32 -2.31 2.18
CA GLU A 121 44.71 -2.26 1.74
C GLU A 121 45.00 -3.12 0.50
N GLU A 122 44.09 -4.04 0.14
CA GLU A 122 44.25 -5.00 -0.96
C GLU A 122 43.18 -4.80 -2.06
N GLY A 123 42.60 -3.61 -2.13
CA GLY A 123 41.54 -3.25 -3.07
C GLY A 123 40.21 -2.97 -2.37
N ASN A 124 39.17 -2.73 -3.16
CA ASN A 124 37.82 -2.50 -2.63
C ASN A 124 37.08 -3.83 -2.45
N GLN A 125 36.50 -4.03 -1.28
CA GLN A 125 35.55 -5.11 -1.02
C GLN A 125 34.13 -4.54 -1.00
N ASP A 126 33.25 -5.03 -1.87
CA ASP A 126 31.86 -4.61 -1.89
C ASP A 126 30.95 -5.69 -1.28
N TRP A 127 30.09 -5.28 -0.34
CA TRP A 127 28.98 -6.06 0.18
C TRP A 127 27.69 -5.47 -0.38
N VAL A 128 27.14 -6.14 -1.40
CA VAL A 128 25.95 -5.70 -2.15
C VAL A 128 24.76 -6.57 -1.77
N PHE A 129 24.10 -6.16 -0.71
CA PHE A 129 23.15 -6.91 0.11
C PHE A 129 21.73 -6.30 0.02
N ASN A 130 20.78 -6.86 0.75
CA ASN A 130 19.44 -6.30 0.98
C ASN A 130 19.09 -6.36 2.48
N ASP A 131 18.03 -5.66 2.87
CA ASP A 131 17.45 -5.70 4.21
C ASP A 131 16.62 -6.96 4.51
N ILE A 132 16.39 -7.80 3.50
CA ILE A 132 15.77 -9.11 3.64
C ILE A 132 16.80 -10.23 3.37
N PRO A 133 16.74 -11.38 4.08
CA PRO A 133 17.74 -12.44 3.98
C PRO A 133 17.55 -13.40 2.79
N VAL A 134 16.51 -13.18 1.99
CA VAL A 134 16.11 -14.02 0.85
C VAL A 134 15.68 -13.14 -0.33
N PHE A 135 15.49 -13.70 -1.52
CA PHE A 135 15.04 -12.95 -2.70
C PHE A 135 13.86 -13.61 -3.42
N PHE A 136 13.25 -12.89 -4.37
CA PHE A 136 12.03 -13.30 -5.07
C PHE A 136 12.24 -14.43 -6.10
N ILE A 137 13.48 -14.69 -6.50
CA ILE A 137 13.84 -15.65 -7.54
C ILE A 137 15.17 -16.31 -7.21
N ARG A 138 15.36 -17.52 -7.73
CA ARG A 138 16.65 -18.26 -7.69
C ARG A 138 17.22 -18.59 -9.07
N ASP A 139 16.48 -18.28 -10.14
CA ASP A 139 16.96 -18.39 -11.52
C ASP A 139 17.30 -16.99 -12.07
N PRO A 140 18.57 -16.67 -12.37
CA PRO A 140 18.99 -15.30 -12.72
C PRO A 140 18.33 -14.74 -13.97
N ILE A 141 17.94 -15.59 -14.91
CA ILE A 141 17.26 -15.16 -16.14
C ILE A 141 15.91 -14.46 -15.86
N LYS A 142 15.27 -14.75 -14.71
CA LYS A 142 14.01 -14.12 -14.29
C LYS A 142 14.21 -12.70 -13.72
N PHE A 143 15.44 -12.24 -13.51
CA PHE A 143 15.72 -10.96 -12.83
C PHE A 143 15.13 -9.75 -13.56
N SER A 144 15.21 -9.72 -14.89
CA SER A 144 14.60 -8.64 -15.67
C SER A 144 13.08 -8.66 -15.56
N SER A 145 12.46 -9.85 -15.59
CA SER A 145 11.00 -10.02 -15.48
C SER A 145 10.46 -9.62 -14.11
N VAL A 146 11.09 -10.05 -13.01
CA VAL A 146 10.64 -9.66 -11.66
C VAL A 146 10.74 -8.15 -11.47
N ASN A 147 11.83 -7.51 -11.91
CA ASN A 147 11.96 -6.06 -11.76
C ASN A 147 10.98 -5.30 -12.65
N ARG A 148 10.67 -5.79 -13.86
CA ARG A 148 9.65 -5.20 -14.73
C ARG A 148 8.25 -5.32 -14.12
N SER A 149 7.94 -6.43 -13.44
CA SER A 149 6.64 -6.59 -12.77
C SER A 149 6.45 -5.70 -11.55
N HIS A 150 7.54 -5.23 -10.93
CA HIS A 150 7.54 -4.28 -9.81
C HIS A 150 7.66 -2.81 -10.25
N LYS A 151 7.68 -2.56 -11.57
CA LYS A 151 7.86 -1.24 -12.17
C LYS A 151 6.61 -0.82 -12.93
N ARG A 152 6.76 0.16 -13.81
CA ARG A 152 5.68 0.76 -14.58
C ARG A 152 5.21 -0.16 -15.71
N HIS A 153 3.90 -0.22 -15.90
CA HIS A 153 3.28 -0.85 -17.06
C HIS A 153 3.69 -0.09 -18.34
N PRO A 154 4.10 -0.80 -19.41
CA PRO A 154 4.78 -0.18 -20.54
C PRO A 154 3.92 0.78 -21.36
N ALA A 155 2.60 0.63 -21.36
CA ALA A 155 1.71 1.52 -22.13
C ALA A 155 1.23 2.73 -21.32
N THR A 156 1.02 2.57 -20.02
CA THR A 156 0.41 3.59 -19.15
C THR A 156 1.44 4.34 -18.34
N ASN A 157 2.64 3.79 -18.20
CA ASN A 157 3.70 4.30 -17.34
C ASN A 157 3.27 4.42 -15.85
N CYS A 158 2.29 3.63 -15.42
CA CYS A 158 1.77 3.59 -14.04
C CYS A 158 2.19 2.28 -13.35
N SER A 159 2.20 2.26 -12.02
CA SER A 159 2.28 1.00 -11.25
C SER A 159 1.10 0.10 -11.59
N ASP A 160 1.33 -1.20 -11.66
CA ASP A 160 0.29 -2.18 -12.03
C ASP A 160 0.35 -3.43 -11.14
N ALA A 161 -0.59 -3.53 -10.20
CA ALA A 161 -0.73 -4.68 -9.31
C ALA A 161 -1.00 -5.98 -10.08
N THR A 162 -1.63 -5.91 -11.26
CA THR A 162 -1.88 -7.08 -12.11
C THR A 162 -0.57 -7.68 -12.61
N MET A 163 0.34 -6.85 -13.13
CA MET A 163 1.67 -7.32 -13.57
C MET A 163 2.48 -7.90 -12.41
N PHE A 164 2.47 -7.21 -11.27
CA PHE A 164 3.16 -7.65 -10.05
C PHE A 164 2.71 -9.05 -9.63
N TRP A 165 1.39 -9.23 -9.45
CA TRP A 165 0.84 -10.48 -8.94
C TRP A 165 0.80 -11.59 -9.99
N ASP A 166 0.64 -11.28 -11.28
CA ASP A 166 0.75 -12.29 -12.33
C ASP A 166 2.15 -12.91 -12.35
N PHE A 167 3.22 -12.11 -12.22
CA PHE A 167 4.57 -12.66 -12.12
C PHE A 167 4.70 -13.63 -10.95
N HIS A 168 4.30 -13.24 -9.74
CA HIS A 168 4.44 -14.07 -8.53
C HIS A 168 3.51 -15.28 -8.52
N ASN A 169 2.32 -15.18 -9.13
CA ASN A 169 1.43 -16.32 -9.34
C ASN A 169 2.07 -17.42 -10.21
N ASN A 170 2.99 -17.05 -11.10
CA ASN A 170 3.69 -17.95 -12.02
C ASN A 170 5.15 -18.27 -11.59
N ASN A 171 5.68 -17.62 -10.55
CA ASN A 171 7.05 -17.79 -10.05
C ASN A 171 7.02 -17.82 -8.50
N GLN A 172 6.62 -18.97 -7.95
CA GLN A 172 6.24 -19.08 -6.54
C GLN A 172 7.43 -19.35 -5.60
N GLU A 173 8.64 -19.57 -6.13
CA GLU A 173 9.85 -19.82 -5.34
C GLU A 173 10.17 -18.66 -4.37
N GLY A 174 9.79 -17.44 -4.74
CA GLY A 174 10.05 -16.21 -4.00
C GLY A 174 9.07 -15.91 -2.86
N ILE A 175 8.20 -16.85 -2.50
CA ILE A 175 7.12 -16.57 -1.56
C ILE A 175 7.61 -16.07 -0.20
N HIS A 176 8.75 -16.60 0.27
CA HIS A 176 9.37 -16.18 1.51
C HIS A 176 9.78 -14.69 1.47
N ALA A 177 10.36 -14.24 0.36
CA ALA A 177 10.71 -12.83 0.17
C ALA A 177 9.47 -11.94 0.06
N LEU A 178 8.39 -12.44 -0.55
CA LEU A 178 7.15 -11.70 -0.66
C LEU A 178 6.49 -11.48 0.72
N MET A 179 6.55 -12.46 1.61
CA MET A 179 6.09 -12.26 2.99
C MET A 179 6.90 -11.19 3.73
N HIS A 180 8.22 -11.12 3.50
CA HIS A 180 9.04 -10.04 4.03
C HIS A 180 8.61 -8.67 3.48
N LEU A 181 8.31 -8.58 2.18
CA LEU A 181 7.86 -7.35 1.54
C LEU A 181 6.51 -6.84 2.09
N PHE A 182 5.55 -7.73 2.35
CA PHE A 182 4.21 -7.33 2.81
C PHE A 182 4.03 -7.30 4.32
N CYS A 183 4.92 -7.85 5.14
CA CYS A 183 4.94 -7.52 6.57
C CYS A 183 5.38 -6.05 6.78
N ASN A 184 5.29 -5.52 7.99
CA ASN A 184 5.65 -4.11 8.24
C ASN A 184 7.14 -3.83 7.94
N ARG A 185 8.00 -4.86 7.90
CA ARG A 185 9.41 -4.70 7.50
C ARG A 185 9.62 -4.18 6.08
N GLY A 186 8.62 -4.27 5.20
CA GLY A 186 8.68 -3.66 3.86
C GLY A 186 8.58 -2.13 3.85
N THR A 187 8.24 -1.53 4.99
CA THR A 187 8.10 -0.08 5.20
C THR A 187 8.90 0.35 6.43
N PRO A 188 10.24 0.28 6.41
CA PRO A 188 11.08 0.56 7.57
C PRO A 188 10.95 2.02 8.04
N ARG A 189 11.04 2.23 9.36
CA ARG A 189 10.97 3.56 10.00
C ARG A 189 12.08 4.46 9.47
N SER A 190 13.32 3.99 9.47
CA SER A 190 14.41 4.66 8.79
C SER A 190 15.51 3.68 8.46
N ILE A 191 16.47 4.08 7.62
CA ILE A 191 17.58 3.21 7.26
C ILE A 191 18.49 2.84 8.45
N ARG A 192 18.44 3.62 9.54
CA ARG A 192 19.19 3.36 10.78
C ARG A 192 18.64 2.14 11.51
N HIS A 193 17.37 1.81 11.29
CA HIS A 193 16.67 0.69 11.91
C HIS A 193 16.63 -0.56 11.01
N LEU A 194 17.48 -0.60 9.98
CA LEU A 194 17.57 -1.73 9.06
C LEU A 194 18.64 -2.72 9.50
N ASN A 195 18.29 -4.00 9.39
CA ASN A 195 19.29 -5.04 9.25
C ASN A 195 19.70 -5.14 7.77
N SER A 196 20.83 -5.78 7.50
CA SER A 196 21.27 -6.10 6.14
C SER A 196 21.85 -7.52 6.09
N TYR A 197 21.65 -8.19 4.97
CA TYR A 197 21.93 -9.61 4.80
C TYR A 197 22.59 -9.87 3.46
N SER A 198 23.62 -10.73 3.46
CA SER A 198 24.25 -11.15 2.21
C SER A 198 23.27 -11.75 1.23
N GLY A 199 22.23 -12.39 1.77
CA GLY A 199 21.26 -13.20 1.05
C GLY A 199 21.94 -14.43 0.46
N HIS A 200 22.87 -14.22 -0.47
CA HIS A 200 23.70 -15.27 -1.03
C HIS A 200 24.61 -15.88 0.03
N THR A 201 24.96 -17.13 -0.22
CA THR A 201 26.13 -17.75 0.39
C THR A 201 27.38 -17.26 -0.35
N TYR A 202 28.42 -16.89 0.40
CA TYR A 202 29.76 -16.57 -0.12
C TYR A 202 30.75 -17.62 0.39
N LYS A 203 32.01 -17.54 -0.05
CA LYS A 203 33.12 -18.30 0.51
C LYS A 203 34.08 -17.35 1.24
N LEU A 204 34.49 -17.74 2.44
CA LEU A 204 35.67 -17.23 3.12
C LEU A 204 36.83 -18.15 2.78
N THR A 205 37.87 -17.63 2.14
CA THR A 205 39.01 -18.44 1.65
C THR A 205 40.28 -18.17 2.45
N LYS A 206 41.16 -19.18 2.50
CA LYS A 206 42.47 -19.08 3.13
C LYS A 206 43.59 -19.27 2.11
N ASP A 207 44.80 -18.91 2.54
CA ASP A 207 46.01 -18.94 1.72
C ASP A 207 46.48 -20.35 1.39
N ASP A 208 46.13 -21.32 2.24
CA ASP A 208 46.35 -22.73 2.03
C ASP A 208 45.34 -23.37 1.06
N GLY A 209 44.37 -22.60 0.55
CA GLY A 209 43.32 -23.08 -0.37
C GLY A 209 42.09 -23.66 0.33
N THR A 210 42.06 -23.78 1.65
CA THR A 210 40.83 -24.16 2.37
C THR A 210 39.81 -23.03 2.38
N PHE A 211 38.53 -23.36 2.59
CA PHE A 211 37.47 -22.36 2.64
C PHE A 211 36.28 -22.80 3.50
N TYR A 212 35.45 -21.82 3.87
CA TYR A 212 34.16 -22.02 4.51
C TYR A 212 33.06 -21.29 3.76
N TYR A 213 31.83 -21.82 3.78
CA TYR A 213 30.67 -21.09 3.30
C TYR A 213 30.20 -20.10 4.36
N VAL A 214 29.78 -18.90 3.93
CA VAL A 214 29.36 -17.84 4.85
C VAL A 214 28.07 -17.15 4.39
N LYS A 215 27.19 -16.84 5.35
CA LYS A 215 26.18 -15.78 5.23
C LYS A 215 26.51 -14.65 6.18
N ILE A 216 26.40 -13.41 5.70
CA ILE A 216 26.82 -12.20 6.43
C ILE A 216 25.58 -11.44 6.87
N HIS A 217 25.55 -11.03 8.12
CA HIS A 217 24.45 -10.29 8.73
C HIS A 217 24.98 -9.02 9.36
N ILE A 218 24.37 -7.88 9.05
CA ILE A 218 24.61 -6.61 9.73
C ILE A 218 23.34 -6.30 10.50
N LYS A 219 23.42 -6.30 11.83
CA LYS A 219 22.27 -6.03 12.70
C LYS A 219 22.34 -4.60 13.21
N SER A 220 21.28 -3.82 13.03
CA SER A 220 21.20 -2.46 13.58
C SER A 220 21.30 -2.49 15.10
N ASN A 221 22.11 -1.58 15.65
CA ASN A 221 22.18 -1.34 17.09
C ASN A 221 21.09 -0.37 17.57
N GLN A 222 20.37 0.27 16.66
CA GLN A 222 19.20 1.11 16.97
C GLN A 222 17.92 0.27 17.16
N GLY A 223 17.94 -1.00 16.75
CA GLY A 223 16.76 -1.86 16.73
C GLY A 223 16.07 -1.87 15.37
N VAL A 224 15.10 -2.78 15.19
CA VAL A 224 14.30 -2.86 13.96
C VAL A 224 12.94 -2.24 14.22
N GLU A 225 12.66 -1.13 13.55
CA GLU A 225 11.42 -0.37 13.66
C GLU A 225 10.82 -0.13 12.28
N ASN A 226 9.50 -0.19 12.20
CA ASN A 226 8.75 -0.15 10.94
C ASN A 226 7.60 0.85 11.03
N LEU A 227 7.21 1.38 9.88
CA LEU A 227 5.98 2.13 9.68
C LEU A 227 4.85 1.16 9.34
N THR A 228 3.64 1.50 9.76
CA THR A 228 2.42 0.95 9.15
C THR A 228 2.25 1.47 7.72
N GLU A 229 1.45 0.77 6.90
CA GLU A 229 1.15 1.21 5.53
C GLU A 229 0.59 2.64 5.49
N LYS A 230 -0.33 2.98 6.41
CA LYS A 230 -0.95 4.31 6.50
C LYS A 230 0.07 5.42 6.77
N GLU A 231 1.01 5.17 7.68
CA GLU A 231 2.09 6.12 7.98
C GLU A 231 3.06 6.25 6.80
N ALA A 232 3.41 5.13 6.18
CA ALA A 232 4.29 5.09 5.02
C ALA A 232 3.72 5.88 3.84
N VAL A 233 2.43 5.71 3.53
CA VAL A 233 1.71 6.46 2.48
C VAL A 233 1.62 7.95 2.82
N LYS A 234 1.30 8.30 4.08
CA LYS A 234 1.27 9.70 4.52
C LYS A 234 2.64 10.37 4.31
N LEU A 235 3.71 9.75 4.80
CA LEU A 235 5.07 10.28 4.63
C LEU A 235 5.49 10.32 3.17
N ALA A 236 5.04 9.39 2.33
CA ALA A 236 5.34 9.42 0.90
C ALA A 236 4.78 10.67 0.21
N GLY A 237 3.62 11.18 0.67
CA GLY A 237 3.02 12.41 0.18
C GLY A 237 3.59 13.69 0.82
N GLU A 238 3.80 13.68 2.13
CA GLU A 238 4.22 14.88 2.88
C GLU A 238 5.74 15.11 2.89
N GLN A 239 6.54 14.03 2.94
CA GLN A 239 7.99 14.05 3.10
C GLN A 239 8.65 12.92 2.28
N PRO A 240 8.64 12.99 0.93
CA PRO A 240 9.18 11.92 0.08
C PRO A 240 10.67 11.62 0.34
N ASP A 241 11.43 12.58 0.90
CA ASP A 241 12.84 12.44 1.25
C ASP A 241 13.11 12.03 2.71
N TYR A 242 12.13 11.43 3.38
CA TYR A 242 12.15 11.14 4.83
C TYR A 242 13.38 10.36 5.31
N HIS A 243 13.76 9.27 4.63
CA HIS A 243 14.94 8.48 5.05
C HIS A 243 16.25 9.22 4.79
N THR A 244 16.27 10.04 3.74
CA THR A 244 17.43 10.89 3.41
C THR A 244 17.67 11.94 4.48
N ALA A 245 16.61 12.66 4.88
CA ALA A 245 16.67 13.64 5.95
C ALA A 245 17.05 13.00 7.30
N ASP A 246 16.43 11.87 7.67
CA ASP A 246 16.72 11.17 8.93
C ASP A 246 18.21 10.79 9.06
N LEU A 247 18.81 10.18 8.03
CA LEU A 247 20.23 9.81 8.09
C LEU A 247 21.12 11.05 8.16
N TYR A 248 20.87 12.02 7.28
CA TYR A 248 21.71 13.21 7.17
C TYR A 248 21.74 13.99 8.50
N ASP A 249 20.56 14.20 9.09
CA ASP A 249 20.41 14.93 10.34
C ASP A 249 21.02 14.17 11.52
N ALA A 250 20.83 12.85 11.59
CA ALA A 250 21.42 12.03 12.66
C ALA A 250 22.95 12.17 12.66
N ILE A 251 23.58 12.06 11.49
CA ILE A 251 25.03 12.22 11.36
C ILE A 251 25.47 13.66 11.66
N ALA A 252 24.74 14.66 11.16
CA ALA A 252 25.06 16.08 11.42
C ALA A 252 25.00 16.44 12.91
N LYS A 253 24.12 15.77 13.69
CA LYS A 253 23.96 15.93 15.14
C LYS A 253 24.91 15.07 15.97
N GLY A 254 25.72 14.20 15.34
CA GLY A 254 26.60 13.26 16.04
C GLY A 254 25.90 11.99 16.56
N ASP A 255 24.62 11.77 16.23
CA ASP A 255 23.88 10.54 16.52
C ASP A 255 24.19 9.45 15.47
N PHE A 256 25.43 8.96 15.51
CA PHE A 256 25.95 8.06 14.48
C PHE A 256 25.26 6.69 14.48
N PRO A 257 24.63 6.29 13.36
CA PRO A 257 24.08 4.95 13.19
C PRO A 257 25.18 3.89 13.33
N LYS A 258 24.84 2.75 13.95
CA LYS A 258 25.78 1.69 14.29
C LYS A 258 25.17 0.34 13.97
N GLY A 259 25.97 -0.57 13.41
CA GLY A 259 25.55 -1.94 13.16
C GLY A 259 26.61 -2.93 13.62
N THR A 260 26.18 -4.09 14.10
CA THR A 260 27.08 -5.19 14.46
C THR A 260 27.09 -6.21 13.33
N VAL A 261 28.29 -6.54 12.84
CA VAL A 261 28.50 -7.50 11.75
C VAL A 261 28.71 -8.88 12.32
N TYR A 262 28.00 -9.86 11.76
CA TYR A 262 28.04 -11.27 12.14
C TYR A 262 28.20 -12.16 10.91
N PHE A 263 28.83 -13.32 11.11
CA PHE A 263 28.87 -14.41 10.15
C PHE A 263 28.07 -15.61 10.65
N GLN A 264 27.36 -16.29 9.76
CA GLN A 264 27.08 -17.72 9.90
C GLN A 264 28.09 -18.46 9.04
N VAL A 265 28.78 -19.46 9.59
CA VAL A 265 29.85 -20.18 8.90
C VAL A 265 29.50 -21.67 8.83
N MET A 266 29.66 -22.27 7.65
CA MET A 266 29.40 -23.68 7.38
C MET A 266 30.64 -24.34 6.77
N ASP A 267 31.01 -25.51 7.27
CA ASP A 267 32.07 -26.34 6.67
C ASP A 267 31.58 -26.89 5.32
N PRO A 268 32.40 -26.91 4.26
CA PRO A 268 31.99 -27.45 2.96
C PRO A 268 31.41 -28.87 3.03
N LYS A 269 31.86 -29.72 3.97
CA LYS A 269 31.35 -31.08 4.15
C LYS A 269 29.89 -31.12 4.62
N ASP A 270 29.48 -30.14 5.41
CA ASP A 270 28.11 -30.05 5.91
C ASP A 270 27.13 -29.69 4.78
N ALA A 271 27.61 -28.93 3.78
CA ALA A 271 26.79 -28.46 2.66
C ALA A 271 26.24 -29.60 1.80
N GLU A 272 26.96 -30.72 1.66
CA GLU A 272 26.57 -31.88 0.83
C GLU A 272 25.30 -32.57 1.31
N THR A 273 25.09 -32.55 2.64
CA THR A 273 23.99 -33.26 3.30
C THR A 273 22.99 -32.32 3.94
N TYR A 274 23.24 -31.00 3.88
CA TYR A 274 22.34 -30.02 4.46
C TYR A 274 20.99 -30.01 3.73
N ARG A 275 19.90 -30.07 4.50
CA ARG A 275 18.54 -30.21 3.98
C ARG A 275 18.07 -29.12 3.03
N TRP A 276 18.73 -27.96 3.03
CA TRP A 276 18.44 -26.86 2.11
C TRP A 276 19.61 -26.65 1.17
N ASN A 277 19.32 -26.43 -0.11
CA ASN A 277 20.36 -25.99 -1.04
C ASN A 277 20.94 -24.65 -0.57
N ILE A 278 22.21 -24.64 -0.16
CA ILE A 278 22.88 -23.42 0.32
C ILE A 278 23.09 -22.37 -0.77
N PHE A 279 22.96 -22.77 -2.04
CA PHE A 279 23.04 -21.90 -3.22
C PHE A 279 21.67 -21.36 -3.65
N ASP A 280 20.59 -21.69 -2.93
CA ASP A 280 19.25 -21.16 -3.18
C ASP A 280 19.04 -19.86 -2.39
N MET A 281 19.03 -18.73 -3.11
CA MET A 281 18.80 -17.38 -2.58
C MET A 281 17.41 -17.20 -1.94
N THR A 282 16.47 -18.13 -2.10
CA THR A 282 15.16 -18.11 -1.43
C THR A 282 15.18 -18.72 -0.02
N LYS A 283 16.33 -19.23 0.43
CA LYS A 283 16.49 -19.95 1.70
C LYS A 283 17.42 -19.25 2.69
N VAL A 284 17.04 -19.31 3.98
CA VAL A 284 17.89 -18.93 5.12
C VAL A 284 18.52 -20.16 5.77
N TRP A 285 19.61 -19.95 6.50
CA TRP A 285 20.17 -20.94 7.42
C TRP A 285 19.62 -20.66 8.82
N PRO A 286 18.84 -21.57 9.43
CA PRO A 286 18.32 -21.34 10.78
C PRO A 286 19.45 -21.10 11.78
N HIS A 287 19.30 -20.08 12.62
CA HIS A 287 20.32 -19.72 13.61
C HIS A 287 20.58 -20.83 14.65
N ALA A 288 19.64 -21.77 14.81
CA ALA A 288 19.81 -22.94 15.69
C ALA A 288 20.86 -23.92 15.14
N ASP A 289 21.00 -23.99 13.81
CA ASP A 289 21.96 -24.89 13.14
C ASP A 289 23.30 -24.17 12.97
N TYR A 290 23.25 -22.91 12.52
CA TYR A 290 24.42 -22.08 12.28
C TYR A 290 24.26 -20.75 13.03
N PRO A 291 24.80 -20.62 14.26
CA PRO A 291 24.66 -19.42 15.06
C PRO A 291 25.41 -18.22 14.47
N LEU A 292 25.06 -17.02 14.92
CA LEU A 292 25.73 -15.78 14.53
C LEU A 292 27.04 -15.62 15.31
N ILE A 293 28.16 -15.55 14.60
CA ILE A 293 29.50 -15.28 15.12
C ILE A 293 29.78 -13.79 14.95
N PRO A 294 30.03 -13.01 16.02
CA PRO A 294 30.33 -11.59 15.91
C PRO A 294 31.69 -11.38 15.20
N VAL A 295 31.79 -10.32 14.40
CA VAL A 295 32.98 -10.02 13.57
C VAL A 295 33.48 -8.61 13.82
N GLY A 296 32.58 -7.63 13.74
CA GLY A 296 32.96 -6.23 13.73
C GLY A 296 31.79 -5.29 13.94
N LYS A 297 32.10 -3.99 13.89
CA LYS A 297 31.16 -2.90 14.11
C LYS A 297 31.25 -1.91 12.95
N LEU A 298 30.10 -1.60 12.36
CA LEU A 298 29.92 -0.53 11.40
C LEU A 298 29.46 0.73 12.14
N THR A 299 30.06 1.89 11.84
CA THR A 299 29.61 3.20 12.31
C THR A 299 29.56 4.17 11.14
N LEU A 300 28.39 4.77 10.85
CA LEU A 300 28.23 5.81 9.83
C LEU A 300 28.39 7.18 10.47
N ASN A 301 29.41 7.94 10.08
CA ASN A 301 29.83 9.13 10.83
C ASN A 301 30.12 10.36 9.96
N LYS A 302 29.90 10.28 8.64
CA LYS A 302 30.17 11.40 7.74
C LYS A 302 29.19 11.44 6.57
N ASN A 303 28.48 12.56 6.44
CA ASN A 303 27.63 12.85 5.29
C ASN A 303 28.47 13.02 4.01
N PRO A 304 27.90 12.72 2.83
CA PRO A 304 28.56 13.02 1.56
C PRO A 304 28.80 14.53 1.44
N ALA A 305 29.93 14.91 0.86
CA ALA A 305 30.21 16.32 0.58
C ALA A 305 29.36 16.82 -0.60
N ASN A 306 29.12 15.93 -1.58
CA ASN A 306 28.21 16.16 -2.68
C ASN A 306 27.48 14.86 -3.02
N TYR A 307 26.15 14.87 -2.96
CA TYR A 307 25.35 13.66 -3.22
C TYR A 307 25.62 13.06 -4.60
N PHE A 308 25.74 13.89 -5.65
CA PHE A 308 25.96 13.39 -7.01
C PHE A 308 27.32 12.69 -7.15
N ALA A 309 28.40 13.34 -6.71
CA ALA A 309 29.75 12.80 -6.81
C ALA A 309 29.98 11.59 -5.89
N ASP A 310 29.45 11.62 -4.67
CA ASP A 310 29.73 10.59 -3.67
C ASP A 310 28.74 9.42 -3.71
N ILE A 311 27.45 9.68 -3.95
CA ILE A 311 26.37 8.68 -3.82
C ILE A 311 25.80 8.28 -5.20
N GLU A 312 25.45 9.25 -6.04
CA GLU A 312 24.88 8.95 -7.37
C GLU A 312 25.92 8.23 -8.23
N GLN A 313 27.16 8.69 -8.26
CA GLN A 313 28.26 8.09 -9.03
C GLN A 313 28.90 6.84 -8.40
N ALA A 314 28.53 6.47 -7.17
CA ALA A 314 29.05 5.26 -6.54
C ALA A 314 28.70 3.99 -7.36
N ALA A 315 29.64 3.08 -7.53
CA ALA A 315 29.46 1.82 -8.21
C ALA A 315 29.87 0.67 -7.29
N PHE A 316 28.93 -0.22 -7.02
CA PHE A 316 29.12 -1.40 -6.19
C PHE A 316 28.99 -2.63 -7.08
N SER A 317 29.84 -3.64 -6.87
CA SER A 317 29.72 -4.91 -7.58
C SER A 317 30.09 -6.07 -6.66
N PRO A 318 29.30 -7.14 -6.59
CA PRO A 318 29.70 -8.32 -5.82
C PRO A 318 30.96 -8.99 -6.40
N SER A 319 31.42 -8.65 -7.61
CA SER A 319 32.72 -9.09 -8.12
C SER A 319 33.91 -8.42 -7.44
N ASN A 320 33.71 -7.30 -6.75
CA ASN A 320 34.77 -6.59 -6.06
C ASN A 320 35.01 -7.30 -4.73
N MET A 321 35.81 -8.36 -4.81
CA MET A 321 36.22 -9.16 -3.68
C MET A 321 37.73 -9.08 -3.53
N VAL A 322 38.18 -8.89 -2.29
CA VAL A 322 39.60 -8.97 -1.94
C VAL A 322 39.97 -10.42 -1.67
N ARG A 323 41.27 -10.72 -1.60
CA ARG A 323 41.77 -12.03 -1.16
C ARG A 323 41.10 -12.41 0.17
N GLY A 324 40.74 -13.68 0.30
CA GLY A 324 40.02 -14.19 1.47
C GLY A 324 38.48 -14.18 1.32
N PHE A 325 37.96 -13.64 0.23
CA PHE A 325 36.56 -13.74 -0.18
C PHE A 325 36.44 -14.30 -1.60
N ALA A 326 35.42 -15.13 -1.83
CA ALA A 326 35.08 -15.64 -3.16
C ALA A 326 33.56 -15.84 -3.30
N PRO A 327 33.01 -15.81 -4.53
CA PRO A 327 31.60 -16.14 -4.76
C PRO A 327 31.37 -17.65 -4.58
N SER A 328 30.20 -18.03 -4.07
CA SER A 328 29.74 -19.43 -4.12
C SER A 328 29.11 -19.77 -5.47
N ALA A 329 28.64 -21.02 -5.64
CA ALA A 329 27.93 -21.46 -6.83
C ALA A 329 26.46 -21.04 -6.92
N ASP A 330 25.99 -20.12 -6.05
CA ASP A 330 24.67 -19.51 -6.18
C ASP A 330 24.49 -18.88 -7.58
N PRO A 331 23.55 -19.38 -8.40
CA PRO A 331 23.39 -18.93 -9.78
C PRO A 331 22.99 -17.45 -9.87
N MET A 332 22.25 -16.94 -8.87
CA MET A 332 21.96 -15.51 -8.79
C MET A 332 23.24 -14.72 -8.54
N LEU A 333 24.08 -15.14 -7.59
CA LEU A 333 25.35 -14.47 -7.30
C LEU A 333 26.28 -14.49 -8.54
N GLN A 334 26.40 -15.64 -9.20
CA GLN A 334 27.23 -15.80 -10.40
C GLN A 334 26.83 -14.83 -11.51
N ALA A 335 25.53 -14.65 -11.79
CA ALA A 335 25.07 -13.67 -12.76
C ALA A 335 25.38 -12.23 -12.33
N ARG A 336 25.26 -11.91 -11.03
CA ARG A 336 25.54 -10.57 -10.50
C ARG A 336 27.03 -10.19 -10.57
N VAL A 337 27.95 -11.15 -10.49
CA VAL A 337 29.40 -10.90 -10.64
C VAL A 337 29.73 -10.26 -12.00
N PHE A 338 28.96 -10.56 -13.04
CA PHE A 338 29.06 -9.86 -14.34
C PHE A 338 28.24 -8.57 -14.39
N ALA A 339 26.94 -8.66 -14.05
CA ALA A 339 25.94 -7.64 -14.41
C ALA A 339 26.23 -6.23 -13.85
N TYR A 340 26.81 -6.13 -12.65
CA TYR A 340 26.99 -4.83 -11.98
C TYR A 340 28.06 -3.96 -12.62
N ASN A 341 29.19 -4.57 -12.99
CA ASN A 341 30.26 -3.85 -13.68
C ASN A 341 29.81 -3.38 -15.07
N ASP A 342 29.04 -4.21 -15.77
CA ASP A 342 28.48 -3.85 -17.07
C ASP A 342 27.51 -2.66 -16.97
N ALA A 343 26.59 -2.69 -16.01
CA ALA A 343 25.69 -1.57 -15.72
C ALA A 343 26.47 -0.28 -15.36
N ALA A 344 27.57 -0.39 -14.60
CA ALA A 344 28.41 0.76 -14.27
C ALA A 344 29.09 1.37 -15.50
N ARG A 345 29.59 0.53 -16.43
CA ARG A 345 30.20 1.00 -17.70
C ARG A 345 29.20 1.80 -18.53
N TYR A 346 27.95 1.36 -18.64
CA TYR A 346 26.91 2.10 -19.35
C TYR A 346 26.55 3.41 -18.65
N ARG A 347 26.35 3.36 -17.33
CA ARG A 347 25.84 4.49 -16.55
C ARG A 347 26.86 5.61 -16.32
N LEU A 348 28.12 5.25 -16.13
CA LEU A 348 29.18 6.17 -15.67
C LEU A 348 30.35 6.29 -16.66
N GLY A 349 30.42 5.41 -17.67
CA GLY A 349 31.55 5.32 -18.59
C GLY A 349 32.55 4.22 -18.19
N VAL A 350 33.42 3.88 -19.14
CA VAL A 350 34.36 2.75 -19.03
C VAL A 350 35.38 2.92 -17.89
N ASN A 351 35.74 4.16 -17.56
CA ASN A 351 36.72 4.51 -16.53
C ASN A 351 36.09 4.88 -15.16
N TYR A 352 34.85 4.45 -14.88
CA TYR A 352 34.12 4.79 -13.64
C TYR A 352 34.89 4.45 -12.35
N GLN A 353 35.82 3.49 -12.40
CA GLN A 353 36.66 3.07 -11.27
C GLN A 353 37.63 4.16 -10.82
N GLN A 354 37.92 5.14 -11.69
CA GLN A 354 38.79 6.27 -11.37
C GLN A 354 38.05 7.40 -10.65
N LEU A 355 36.71 7.39 -10.64
CA LEU A 355 35.91 8.39 -9.91
C LEU A 355 36.21 8.31 -8.40
N PRO A 356 36.29 9.45 -7.68
CA PRO A 356 36.76 9.48 -6.29
C PRO A 356 36.04 8.53 -5.32
N CYS A 357 34.72 8.34 -5.47
CA CYS A 357 33.92 7.44 -4.63
C CYS A 357 34.16 5.94 -4.95
N ASN A 358 34.71 5.63 -6.12
CA ASN A 358 34.94 4.27 -6.60
C ASN A 358 36.42 3.85 -6.56
N ARG A 359 37.33 4.83 -6.57
CA ARG A 359 38.77 4.61 -6.62
C ARG A 359 39.24 3.83 -5.40
N ALA A 360 40.02 2.76 -5.63
CA ALA A 360 40.67 2.03 -4.56
C ALA A 360 41.66 2.94 -3.81
N VAL A 361 41.79 2.71 -2.51
CA VAL A 361 42.81 3.39 -1.69
C VAL A 361 44.16 2.67 -1.74
N SER A 362 44.15 1.39 -2.13
CA SER A 362 45.35 0.62 -2.44
C SER A 362 45.97 1.07 -3.78
N PRO A 363 47.27 0.89 -3.99
CA PRO A 363 47.88 1.08 -5.30
C PRO A 363 47.18 0.25 -6.37
N VAL A 364 46.91 0.86 -7.53
CA VAL A 364 46.29 0.19 -8.69
C VAL A 364 47.30 0.17 -9.83
N TYR A 365 47.66 -1.03 -10.28
CA TYR A 365 48.49 -1.23 -11.46
C TYR A 365 47.92 -2.37 -12.30
N CYS A 366 47.22 -2.02 -13.38
CA CYS A 366 46.50 -2.95 -14.24
C CYS A 366 46.82 -2.65 -15.72
N PRO A 367 47.92 -3.19 -16.28
CA PRO A 367 48.33 -2.89 -17.66
C PRO A 367 47.32 -3.35 -18.72
N TYR A 368 46.39 -4.24 -18.36
CA TYR A 368 45.27 -4.66 -19.21
C TYR A 368 44.22 -3.55 -19.47
N GLN A 369 44.21 -2.48 -18.67
CA GLN A 369 43.24 -1.40 -18.78
C GLN A 369 43.94 -0.08 -19.10
N ARG A 370 43.68 0.45 -20.31
CA ARG A 370 44.25 1.69 -20.86
C ARG A 370 43.18 2.46 -21.61
N ASP A 371 43.42 3.76 -21.78
CA ASP A 371 42.60 4.66 -22.61
C ASP A 371 41.11 4.66 -22.21
N GLY A 372 40.22 4.93 -23.17
CA GLY A 372 38.78 5.00 -22.96
C GLY A 372 38.29 6.41 -22.62
N PHE A 373 36.98 6.62 -22.81
CA PHE A 373 36.34 7.91 -22.56
C PHE A 373 36.56 8.37 -21.12
N MET A 374 36.93 9.64 -20.94
CA MET A 374 37.24 10.26 -19.63
C MET A 374 38.29 9.49 -18.83
N THR A 375 39.42 9.17 -19.46
CA THR A 375 40.61 8.69 -18.73
C THR A 375 41.19 9.83 -17.88
N PHE A 376 41.24 9.63 -16.57
CA PHE A 376 41.89 10.53 -15.64
C PHE A 376 43.32 10.07 -15.35
N GLY A 377 44.20 11.00 -14.98
CA GLY A 377 45.60 10.69 -14.65
C GLY A 377 46.49 10.52 -15.89
N ASP A 378 47.59 9.78 -15.73
CA ASP A 378 48.63 9.63 -16.77
C ASP A 378 48.44 8.38 -17.65
N ASN A 379 47.43 7.54 -17.36
CA ASN A 379 47.18 6.28 -18.08
C ASN A 379 48.41 5.37 -18.12
N TYR A 380 49.17 5.30 -17.01
CA TYR A 380 50.47 4.62 -16.90
C TYR A 380 51.54 5.13 -17.90
N GLY A 381 51.38 6.34 -18.43
CA GLY A 381 52.32 7.01 -19.32
C GLY A 381 52.74 6.16 -20.53
N ALA A 382 54.03 6.10 -20.79
CA ALA A 382 54.63 5.33 -21.88
C ALA A 382 54.93 3.86 -21.52
N GLU A 383 54.43 3.34 -20.39
CA GLU A 383 54.70 1.96 -19.98
C GLU A 383 54.10 0.94 -20.97
N PRO A 384 54.76 -0.23 -21.15
CA PRO A 384 54.23 -1.32 -21.97
C PRO A 384 52.78 -1.67 -21.64
N THR A 385 51.95 -1.81 -22.67
CA THR A 385 50.52 -2.13 -22.56
C THR A 385 50.23 -3.64 -22.49
N TYR A 386 51.24 -4.45 -22.17
CA TYR A 386 51.16 -5.90 -22.11
C TYR A 386 51.91 -6.45 -20.89
N VAL A 387 51.52 -7.65 -20.43
CA VAL A 387 52.09 -8.28 -19.23
C VAL A 387 53.35 -9.09 -19.52
N ARG A 388 54.15 -9.36 -18.49
CA ARG A 388 55.43 -10.09 -18.56
C ARG A 388 56.47 -9.43 -19.48
N SER A 389 56.45 -8.10 -19.54
CA SER A 389 57.50 -7.33 -20.23
C SER A 389 58.73 -7.19 -19.34
N ASP A 390 59.91 -7.52 -19.87
CA ASP A 390 61.19 -7.26 -19.17
C ASP A 390 61.50 -5.76 -19.05
N LEU A 391 60.84 -4.91 -19.86
CA LEU A 391 60.98 -3.45 -19.80
C LEU A 391 60.31 -2.85 -18.55
N ARG A 392 59.35 -3.57 -17.95
CA ARG A 392 58.65 -3.18 -16.74
C ARG A 392 58.36 -4.41 -15.89
N PRO A 393 59.30 -4.82 -15.03
CA PRO A 393 59.10 -5.94 -14.11
C PRO A 393 57.94 -5.67 -13.14
N VAL A 394 57.07 -6.67 -12.94
CA VAL A 394 55.88 -6.59 -12.07
C VAL A 394 55.91 -7.72 -11.05
N ASN A 395 55.63 -7.40 -9.78
CA ASN A 395 55.48 -8.40 -8.72
C ASN A 395 54.04 -8.92 -8.69
N PHE A 396 53.88 -10.24 -8.57
CA PHE A 396 52.59 -10.90 -8.40
C PHE A 396 52.49 -11.48 -6.99
N VAL A 397 51.32 -11.35 -6.37
CA VAL A 397 51.05 -11.86 -5.01
C VAL A 397 50.14 -13.09 -5.09
N GLY A 398 50.45 -14.11 -4.29
CA GLY A 398 49.73 -15.38 -4.23
C GLY A 398 50.53 -16.54 -4.84
N GLN A 399 50.42 -17.74 -4.25
CA GLN A 399 51.07 -18.95 -4.76
C GLN A 399 50.27 -19.63 -5.89
N GLN A 400 48.96 -19.37 -5.93
CA GLN A 400 48.03 -19.80 -6.96
C GLN A 400 47.19 -18.58 -7.37
N GLY A 401 46.57 -18.57 -8.56
CA GLY A 401 45.76 -17.43 -9.03
C GLY A 401 44.64 -17.04 -8.06
N ALA A 402 43.90 -15.97 -8.36
CA ALA A 402 42.89 -15.37 -7.46
C ALA A 402 41.84 -16.33 -6.86
N ASN A 403 41.71 -17.55 -7.39
CA ASN A 403 40.93 -18.67 -6.84
C ASN A 403 41.72 -19.99 -6.96
N GLY A 404 42.94 -20.07 -6.42
CA GLY A 404 43.70 -21.32 -6.31
C GLY A 404 42.82 -22.46 -5.83
N TYR A 405 43.07 -23.69 -6.33
CA TYR A 405 42.23 -24.86 -6.10
C TYR A 405 41.68 -24.89 -4.67
N ALA A 406 40.36 -24.83 -4.53
CA ALA A 406 39.72 -24.98 -3.23
C ALA A 406 40.04 -26.38 -2.69
N ILE A 407 40.89 -26.48 -1.68
CA ILE A 407 41.25 -27.74 -1.05
C ILE A 407 40.06 -28.17 -0.20
N GLY A 408 39.40 -29.27 -0.58
CA GLY A 408 38.22 -29.78 0.11
C GLY A 408 37.18 -30.50 -0.76
N GLY A 409 37.33 -30.55 -2.09
CA GLY A 409 36.54 -31.41 -2.98
C GLY A 409 35.13 -30.92 -3.34
N HIS A 410 34.50 -30.03 -2.56
CA HIS A 410 33.11 -29.58 -2.81
C HIS A 410 32.91 -28.75 -4.10
N GLU A 411 33.99 -28.32 -4.77
CA GLU A 411 33.94 -27.65 -6.08
C GLU A 411 34.47 -28.54 -7.23
N GLU A 412 34.52 -29.85 -7.02
CA GLU A 412 34.77 -30.82 -8.09
C GLU A 412 33.47 -31.10 -8.86
N TRP A 413 33.33 -30.46 -10.01
CA TRP A 413 32.13 -30.57 -10.83
C TRP A 413 32.12 -31.86 -11.65
N VAL A 414 31.13 -32.72 -11.42
CA VAL A 414 30.81 -33.87 -12.28
C VAL A 414 29.49 -33.60 -12.99
N GLY A 415 29.49 -33.59 -14.33
CA GLY A 415 28.26 -33.36 -15.09
C GLY A 415 28.47 -33.12 -16.58
N ARG A 416 27.40 -32.69 -17.25
CA ARG A 416 27.40 -32.19 -18.64
C ARG A 416 26.79 -30.80 -18.66
N VAL A 417 27.21 -29.96 -19.60
CA VAL A 417 26.57 -28.67 -19.83
C VAL A 417 25.11 -28.90 -20.26
N CYS A 418 24.15 -28.28 -19.57
CA CYS A 418 22.73 -28.43 -19.85
C CYS A 418 21.94 -27.14 -19.59
N GLY A 419 20.77 -27.01 -20.22
CA GLY A 419 19.76 -26.06 -19.79
C GLY A 419 19.11 -26.54 -18.49
N PHE A 420 19.03 -25.68 -17.49
CA PHE A 420 18.41 -25.97 -16.20
C PHE A 420 17.37 -24.91 -15.85
N THR A 421 16.29 -25.32 -15.22
CA THR A 421 15.27 -24.42 -14.68
C THR A 421 14.80 -24.99 -13.37
N SER A 422 14.90 -24.20 -12.30
CA SER A 422 14.44 -24.64 -10.98
C SER A 422 12.93 -24.93 -10.99
N GLN A 423 12.53 -25.98 -10.28
CA GLN A 423 11.12 -26.37 -10.13
C GLN A 423 10.61 -25.93 -8.77
N VAL A 424 9.39 -25.42 -8.71
CA VAL A 424 8.74 -25.12 -7.43
C VAL A 424 8.30 -26.43 -6.77
N THR A 425 8.66 -26.60 -5.50
CA THR A 425 8.35 -27.79 -4.70
C THR A 425 7.74 -27.40 -3.35
N GLU A 426 7.25 -28.36 -2.55
CA GLU A 426 6.70 -28.06 -1.21
C GLU A 426 7.73 -27.47 -0.25
N ASP A 427 9.01 -27.76 -0.47
CA ASP A 427 10.15 -27.25 0.27
C ASP A 427 10.28 -25.72 0.18
N ASP A 428 9.83 -25.13 -0.92
CA ASP A 428 9.84 -23.67 -1.14
C ASP A 428 8.89 -22.93 -0.19
N PHE A 429 7.88 -23.62 0.34
CA PHE A 429 6.89 -23.05 1.24
C PHE A 429 7.21 -23.29 2.72
N VAL A 430 8.14 -24.18 3.06
CA VAL A 430 8.44 -24.54 4.46
C VAL A 430 8.94 -23.34 5.26
N GLN A 431 9.93 -22.60 4.74
CA GLN A 431 10.49 -21.45 5.46
C GLN A 431 9.52 -20.26 5.50
N ALA A 432 8.70 -20.08 4.47
CA ALA A 432 7.60 -19.11 4.50
C ALA A 432 6.60 -19.41 5.64
N ARG A 433 6.21 -20.68 5.83
CA ARG A 433 5.36 -21.11 6.95
C ARG A 433 6.02 -20.91 8.32
N GLN A 434 7.34 -21.14 8.40
CA GLN A 434 8.10 -20.86 9.62
C GLN A 434 8.10 -19.36 9.91
N PHE A 435 8.31 -18.51 8.89
CA PHE A 435 8.28 -17.07 9.03
C PHE A 435 6.89 -16.55 9.43
N TRP A 436 5.80 -17.11 8.91
CA TRP A 436 4.44 -16.83 9.39
C TRP A 436 4.32 -17.04 10.91
N SER A 437 4.87 -18.15 11.40
CA SER A 437 4.88 -18.47 12.84
C SER A 437 5.77 -17.51 13.65
N VAL A 438 6.81 -16.93 13.04
CA VAL A 438 7.64 -15.88 13.65
C VAL A 438 6.87 -14.57 13.76
N LEU A 439 6.14 -14.17 12.70
CA LEU A 439 5.29 -12.97 12.74
C LEU A 439 4.22 -13.08 13.84
N GLY A 440 3.63 -14.26 14.05
CA GLY A 440 2.65 -14.50 15.12
C GLY A 440 3.20 -14.35 16.55
N LYS A 441 4.52 -14.18 16.72
CA LYS A 441 5.12 -13.82 18.02
C LYS A 441 5.08 -12.32 18.30
N GLN A 442 4.73 -11.51 17.30
CA GLN A 442 4.64 -10.05 17.37
C GLN A 442 3.17 -9.67 17.15
N PRO A 443 2.47 -9.12 18.16
CA PRO A 443 1.05 -8.77 18.02
C PRO A 443 0.80 -7.86 16.81
N GLY A 444 -0.20 -8.19 15.98
CA GLY A 444 -0.61 -7.39 14.83
C GLY A 444 0.20 -7.60 13.53
N GLU A 445 1.35 -8.28 13.55
CA GLU A 445 2.19 -8.45 12.35
C GLU A 445 1.58 -9.41 11.32
N GLN A 446 0.84 -10.44 11.78
CA GLN A 446 0.13 -11.36 10.88
C GLN A 446 -1.04 -10.65 10.18
N GLU A 447 -1.79 -9.86 10.93
CA GLU A 447 -2.91 -9.05 10.45
C GLU A 447 -2.42 -7.97 9.48
N ALA A 448 -1.33 -7.29 9.82
CA ALA A 448 -0.70 -6.30 8.95
C ALA A 448 -0.27 -6.92 7.61
N LEU A 449 0.40 -8.08 7.63
CA LEU A 449 0.78 -8.79 6.40
C LEU A 449 -0.45 -9.07 5.52
N VAL A 450 -1.52 -9.62 6.11
CA VAL A 450 -2.76 -9.93 5.38
C VAL A 450 -3.39 -8.67 4.80
N SER A 451 -3.50 -7.60 5.60
CA SER A 451 -4.06 -6.31 5.19
C SER A 451 -3.25 -5.70 4.04
N ASN A 452 -1.93 -5.71 4.12
CA ASN A 452 -1.04 -5.13 3.10
C ASN A 452 -1.11 -5.92 1.78
N VAL A 453 -1.14 -7.26 1.86
CA VAL A 453 -1.34 -8.12 0.68
C VAL A 453 -2.69 -7.83 0.04
N ALA A 454 -3.76 -7.79 0.82
CA ALA A 454 -5.11 -7.57 0.32
C ALA A 454 -5.27 -6.18 -0.30
N GLY A 455 -4.72 -5.14 0.34
CA GLY A 455 -4.73 -3.78 -0.18
C GLY A 455 -4.05 -3.67 -1.55
N HIS A 456 -2.89 -4.33 -1.73
CA HIS A 456 -2.18 -4.30 -3.00
C HIS A 456 -2.80 -5.22 -4.06
N LEU A 457 -3.21 -6.44 -3.69
CA LEU A 457 -3.82 -7.43 -4.59
C LEU A 457 -5.23 -7.02 -5.04
N GLY A 458 -5.97 -6.27 -4.22
CA GLY A 458 -7.31 -5.80 -4.54
C GLY A 458 -7.38 -4.90 -5.77
N SER A 459 -6.28 -4.26 -6.15
CA SER A 459 -6.16 -3.46 -7.38
C SER A 459 -5.81 -4.27 -8.64
N ALA A 460 -5.57 -5.58 -8.52
CA ALA A 460 -5.28 -6.45 -9.66
C ALA A 460 -6.56 -6.90 -10.38
N ARG A 461 -6.43 -7.30 -11.65
CA ARG A 461 -7.54 -7.93 -12.41
C ARG A 461 -8.06 -9.17 -11.69
N LYS A 462 -9.37 -9.39 -11.79
CA LYS A 462 -10.08 -10.51 -11.16
C LYS A 462 -9.43 -11.87 -11.40
N GLU A 463 -9.01 -12.16 -12.63
CA GLU A 463 -8.34 -13.43 -12.98
C GLU A 463 -7.00 -13.65 -12.25
N VAL A 464 -6.22 -12.59 -12.03
CA VAL A 464 -4.96 -12.62 -11.27
C VAL A 464 -5.24 -12.77 -9.78
N HIS A 465 -6.26 -12.07 -9.30
CA HIS A 465 -6.77 -12.20 -7.94
C HIS A 465 -7.22 -13.63 -7.63
N GLU A 466 -8.08 -14.21 -8.48
CA GLU A 466 -8.56 -15.60 -8.34
C GLU A 466 -7.42 -16.62 -8.39
N LYS A 467 -6.38 -16.40 -9.21
CA LYS A 467 -5.23 -17.29 -9.27
C LYS A 467 -4.35 -17.22 -8.03
N ALA A 468 -4.23 -16.04 -7.40
CA ALA A 468 -3.48 -15.88 -6.15
C ALA A 468 -4.10 -16.65 -4.99
N PHE A 469 -5.45 -16.67 -4.91
CA PHE A 469 -6.20 -17.41 -3.89
C PHE A 469 -6.54 -18.87 -4.28
N GLY A 470 -6.61 -19.18 -5.58
CA GLY A 470 -6.97 -20.48 -6.16
C GLY A 470 -8.42 -20.55 -6.67
N LYS A 471 -8.63 -21.12 -7.87
CA LYS A 471 -9.94 -21.19 -8.58
C LYS A 471 -11.08 -21.95 -7.85
N ASN A 472 -10.78 -22.70 -6.79
CA ASN A 472 -11.77 -23.60 -6.15
C ASN A 472 -12.47 -23.03 -4.90
N VAL A 473 -12.30 -21.74 -4.57
CA VAL A 473 -12.96 -21.15 -3.39
C VAL A 473 -14.43 -20.73 -3.67
N GLN A 474 -14.88 -20.73 -4.93
CA GLN A 474 -16.26 -20.32 -5.28
C GLN A 474 -17.21 -21.42 -5.78
N GLN A 475 -16.77 -22.68 -6.00
CA GLN A 475 -17.64 -23.69 -6.66
C GLN A 475 -17.73 -25.09 -6.01
N GLY A 476 -17.34 -25.31 -4.75
CA GLY A 476 -17.37 -26.67 -4.18
C GLY A 476 -17.64 -26.78 -2.69
N PHE A 477 -18.91 -26.65 -2.26
CA PHE A 477 -19.38 -27.16 -0.96
C PHE A 477 -20.58 -28.11 -1.10
N SER A 478 -20.53 -28.99 -2.12
CA SER A 478 -21.49 -30.10 -2.25
C SER A 478 -20.83 -31.36 -2.81
N ARG A 479 -20.02 -32.03 -1.97
CA ARG A 479 -19.92 -33.51 -1.80
C ARG A 479 -18.55 -33.91 -1.21
N PRO A 480 -18.51 -34.84 -0.24
CA PRO A 480 -17.27 -35.46 0.21
C PRO A 480 -16.93 -36.66 -0.68
N GLY A 481 -15.69 -36.71 -1.18
CA GLY A 481 -15.08 -37.93 -1.71
C GLY A 481 -14.73 -37.90 -3.19
N ARG A 482 -13.50 -37.49 -3.49
CA ARG A 482 -12.54 -38.22 -4.36
C ARG A 482 -11.21 -37.49 -4.35
N SER A 483 -10.16 -38.25 -4.08
CA SER A 483 -8.79 -37.96 -4.51
C SER A 483 -8.78 -37.86 -6.03
N ASP A 484 -8.16 -36.82 -6.58
CA ASP A 484 -7.20 -36.95 -7.69
C ASP A 484 -6.44 -35.63 -7.87
N GLN A 485 -5.15 -35.79 -8.13
CA GLN A 485 -4.19 -34.74 -8.43
C GLN A 485 -4.52 -34.13 -9.79
N GLU A 486 -4.72 -32.81 -9.87
CA GLU A 486 -4.41 -32.01 -11.07
C GLU A 486 -4.54 -30.49 -10.75
N GLY A 487 -3.43 -29.75 -10.92
CA GLY A 487 -3.38 -28.29 -11.10
C GLY A 487 -3.91 -27.39 -9.97
N CYS A 488 -3.14 -27.17 -8.89
CA CYS A 488 -3.55 -26.26 -7.81
C CYS A 488 -2.61 -25.04 -7.66
N PRO A 489 -2.89 -23.89 -8.32
CA PRO A 489 -2.25 -22.62 -7.98
C PRO A 489 -2.88 -22.09 -6.70
N VAL A 490 -2.10 -22.10 -5.63
CA VAL A 490 -2.54 -21.60 -4.32
C VAL A 490 -1.34 -20.88 -3.71
N PHE A 491 -1.21 -19.61 -4.05
CA PHE A 491 -0.09 -18.78 -3.59
C PHE A 491 -0.34 -18.36 -2.14
N VAL A 492 -1.57 -17.97 -1.79
CA VAL A 492 -1.94 -17.43 -0.48
C VAL A 492 -2.33 -18.53 0.54
N LEU A 493 -3.12 -19.56 0.18
CA LEU A 493 -3.55 -20.59 1.16
C LEU A 493 -2.44 -21.61 1.52
N ARG A 494 -1.36 -21.75 0.72
CA ARG A 494 -0.22 -22.65 1.05
C ARG A 494 0.61 -22.14 2.24
N TRP A 495 0.38 -20.91 2.69
CA TRP A 495 1.01 -20.31 3.88
C TRP A 495 0.53 -20.91 5.20
N CYS A 496 -0.67 -21.48 5.26
CA CYS A 496 -1.32 -21.85 6.53
C CYS A 496 -1.32 -23.36 6.86
N GLY A 497 -0.85 -24.23 5.97
CA GLY A 497 -0.89 -25.70 6.15
C GLY A 497 -2.32 -26.29 6.14
N PRO A 498 -2.47 -27.61 5.89
CA PRO A 498 -3.77 -28.21 5.57
C PRO A 498 -4.78 -28.25 6.73
N ARG A 499 -4.35 -28.06 7.99
CA ARG A 499 -5.24 -28.13 9.17
C ARG A 499 -5.71 -26.77 9.69
N LYS A 500 -5.09 -25.65 9.30
CA LYS A 500 -5.46 -24.29 9.73
C LYS A 500 -6.01 -23.39 8.63
N ALA A 501 -6.04 -23.86 7.38
CA ALA A 501 -6.71 -23.18 6.26
C ALA A 501 -8.24 -22.95 6.47
N ARG A 502 -8.84 -23.50 7.54
CA ARG A 502 -10.24 -23.27 7.92
C ARG A 502 -10.53 -21.88 8.52
N ARG A 503 -9.51 -21.07 8.82
CA ARG A 503 -9.64 -19.69 9.33
C ARG A 503 -8.76 -18.75 8.54
N TRP A 504 -9.11 -18.53 7.28
CA TRP A 504 -8.71 -17.33 6.55
C TRP A 504 -9.84 -16.31 6.74
N PRO A 505 -9.58 -15.09 7.25
CA PRO A 505 -10.46 -13.98 6.94
C PRO A 505 -10.21 -13.70 5.46
N MET A 506 -11.05 -14.27 4.60
CA MET A 506 -11.22 -13.67 3.28
C MET A 506 -11.59 -12.21 3.54
N ILE A 507 -10.78 -11.27 3.07
CA ILE A 507 -11.26 -9.92 2.79
C ILE A 507 -12.18 -10.08 1.57
N ARG A 508 -13.37 -10.60 1.83
CA ARG A 508 -14.54 -10.49 0.97
C ARG A 508 -15.06 -9.08 1.26
N PHE A 509 -15.06 -8.22 0.25
CA PHE A 509 -15.96 -7.09 0.26
C PHE A 509 -17.38 -7.63 0.56
N PHE A 510 -18.02 -6.99 1.53
CA PHE A 510 -19.07 -7.51 2.40
C PHE A 510 -20.07 -8.46 1.73
N ALA A 511 -20.16 -9.71 2.20
CA ALA A 511 -21.11 -10.70 1.66
C ALA A 511 -22.50 -10.63 2.32
N SER A 512 -22.67 -9.89 3.41
CA SER A 512 -23.96 -9.67 4.07
C SER A 512 -23.91 -8.45 4.99
N ALA A 513 -25.05 -7.79 5.17
CA ALA A 513 -25.23 -6.67 6.08
C ALA A 513 -26.43 -6.93 7.00
N ASP A 514 -26.38 -6.49 8.25
CA ASP A 514 -27.54 -6.31 9.13
C ASP A 514 -27.25 -5.07 9.98
N PHE A 515 -28.13 -4.09 9.96
CA PHE A 515 -28.00 -2.87 10.76
C PHE A 515 -29.35 -2.40 11.30
N TRP A 516 -29.27 -1.84 12.50
CA TRP A 516 -30.38 -1.19 13.18
C TRP A 516 -30.11 0.26 13.38
N TYR A 517 -31.08 1.05 12.95
CA TYR A 517 -31.00 2.48 12.96
C TYR A 517 -31.91 3.06 14.02
N PHE A 518 -31.45 4.08 14.73
CA PHE A 518 -32.25 4.85 15.66
C PHE A 518 -31.87 6.32 15.51
N ASP A 519 -32.82 7.18 15.22
CA ASP A 519 -32.61 8.62 15.17
C ASP A 519 -33.59 9.34 16.08
N VAL A 520 -33.15 10.50 16.56
CA VAL A 520 -33.96 11.38 17.40
C VAL A 520 -33.66 12.83 17.07
N PHE A 521 -34.71 13.64 17.03
CA PHE A 521 -34.63 15.08 16.82
C PHE A 521 -35.34 15.87 17.94
N SER A 522 -34.67 16.90 18.46
CA SER A 522 -35.25 17.85 19.41
C SER A 522 -35.70 19.15 18.72
N LYS A 523 -37.01 19.39 18.67
CA LYS A 523 -37.66 20.65 18.22
C LYS A 523 -37.26 21.85 19.06
N ALA A 524 -37.04 21.66 20.36
CA ALA A 524 -36.73 22.76 21.26
C ALA A 524 -35.27 23.24 21.15
N THR A 525 -34.34 22.33 20.88
CA THR A 525 -32.88 22.62 20.98
C THR A 525 -32.11 22.38 19.69
N ASN A 526 -32.76 21.93 18.62
CA ASN A 526 -32.13 21.46 17.37
C ASN A 526 -31.09 20.35 17.56
N GLN A 527 -31.08 19.71 18.72
CA GLN A 527 -30.21 18.58 18.97
C GLN A 527 -30.65 17.38 18.15
N THR A 528 -29.67 16.66 17.62
CA THR A 528 -29.91 15.45 16.85
C THR A 528 -29.03 14.35 17.39
N LEU A 529 -29.55 13.13 17.37
CA LEU A 529 -28.82 11.96 17.78
C LEU A 529 -29.18 10.83 16.84
N ASN A 530 -28.16 10.15 16.33
CA ASN A 530 -28.30 8.95 15.56
C ASN A 530 -27.41 7.86 16.14
N ILE A 531 -27.98 6.68 16.29
CA ILE A 531 -27.28 5.48 16.73
C ILE A 531 -27.52 4.41 15.70
N VAL A 532 -26.44 3.80 15.25
CA VAL A 532 -26.53 2.66 14.36
C VAL A 532 -25.74 1.50 14.93
N PHE A 533 -26.42 0.39 15.10
CA PHE A 533 -25.84 -0.89 15.49
C PHE A 533 -25.60 -1.71 14.23
N PHE A 534 -24.34 -2.00 13.92
CA PHE A 534 -23.95 -2.71 12.70
C PHE A 534 -23.48 -4.11 13.02
N ASN A 535 -23.85 -5.04 12.14
CA ASN A 535 -23.33 -6.40 12.07
C ASN A 535 -23.15 -6.78 10.58
N THR A 536 -21.97 -6.54 10.01
CA THR A 536 -21.66 -6.99 8.64
C THR A 536 -20.70 -8.19 8.68
N GLY A 537 -21.16 -9.33 8.17
CA GLY A 537 -20.43 -10.61 8.16
C GLY A 537 -21.36 -11.80 7.87
N GLU A 538 -20.81 -12.89 7.32
CA GLU A 538 -21.60 -14.14 7.09
C GLU A 538 -22.20 -14.59 8.43
N PHE A 539 -23.52 -14.80 8.45
CA PHE A 539 -24.35 -15.03 9.65
C PHE A 539 -24.04 -16.32 10.47
N GLN A 540 -22.83 -16.86 10.45
CA GLN A 540 -22.45 -17.99 11.32
C GLN A 540 -21.08 -17.91 12.00
N GLN A 541 -20.09 -17.13 11.55
CA GLN A 541 -18.72 -17.11 12.15
C GLN A 541 -17.99 -15.80 11.80
N TYR A 542 -18.06 -14.79 12.66
CA TYR A 542 -17.79 -13.42 12.24
C TYR A 542 -16.32 -12.92 12.44
N PRO A 543 -15.73 -12.17 11.48
CA PRO A 543 -14.54 -11.34 11.69
C PRO A 543 -14.74 -9.82 11.36
N HIS A 544 -16.00 -9.36 11.32
CA HIS A 544 -16.56 -8.04 11.77
C HIS A 544 -16.31 -6.74 10.94
N PRO A 545 -17.20 -5.70 11.05
CA PRO A 545 -17.55 -4.99 12.29
C PRO A 545 -18.86 -5.39 12.96
N LEU A 546 -18.79 -5.68 14.26
CA LEU A 546 -19.87 -5.45 15.21
C LEU A 546 -19.56 -4.09 15.82
N ALA A 547 -20.23 -3.06 15.32
CA ALA A 547 -19.93 -1.70 15.74
C ALA A 547 -21.20 -1.02 16.22
N ILE A 548 -21.03 -0.07 17.13
CA ILE A 548 -22.01 0.97 17.40
C ILE A 548 -21.41 2.26 16.88
N GLN A 549 -22.12 2.95 15.99
CA GLN A 549 -21.83 4.34 15.65
C GLN A 549 -22.83 5.24 16.35
N VAL A 550 -22.33 6.34 16.90
CA VAL A 550 -23.14 7.38 17.53
C VAL A 550 -22.73 8.70 16.92
N SER A 551 -23.65 9.33 16.21
CA SER A 551 -23.45 10.65 15.62
C SER A 551 -24.59 11.58 15.97
N GLY A 552 -24.39 12.88 15.80
CA GLY A 552 -25.42 13.85 16.16
C GLY A 552 -24.88 15.25 16.24
N VAL A 553 -25.71 16.16 16.74
CA VAL A 553 -25.38 17.58 16.90
C VAL A 553 -25.80 18.05 18.28
N TYR A 554 -24.90 18.74 18.96
CA TYR A 554 -25.14 19.37 20.25
C TYR A 554 -26.05 20.61 20.12
N ALA A 555 -26.58 21.12 21.24
CA ALA A 555 -27.45 22.29 21.24
C ALA A 555 -26.78 23.57 20.72
N ASN A 556 -25.44 23.62 20.72
CA ASN A 556 -24.66 24.73 20.17
C ASN A 556 -24.43 24.62 18.64
N GLY A 557 -24.99 23.59 17.98
CA GLY A 557 -24.85 23.36 16.54
C GLY A 557 -23.59 22.60 16.12
N THR A 558 -22.71 22.19 17.05
CA THR A 558 -21.52 21.40 16.74
C THR A 558 -21.89 19.93 16.51
N ASP A 559 -21.44 19.33 15.42
CA ASP A 559 -21.62 17.91 15.13
C ASP A 559 -20.61 17.02 15.89
N PHE A 560 -20.95 15.73 16.02
CA PHE A 560 -20.06 14.73 16.58
C PHE A 560 -20.27 13.37 15.91
N TYR A 561 -19.22 12.55 15.93
CA TYR A 561 -19.22 11.18 15.44
C TYR A 561 -18.27 10.33 16.30
N TYR A 562 -18.78 9.20 16.79
CA TYR A 562 -18.03 8.20 17.53
C TYR A 562 -18.39 6.81 17.02
N GLU A 563 -17.41 5.91 17.06
CA GLU A 563 -17.58 4.51 16.69
C GLU A 563 -16.79 3.65 17.67
N ALA A 564 -17.38 2.54 18.09
CA ALA A 564 -16.68 1.51 18.86
C ALA A 564 -17.07 0.11 18.41
N LEU A 565 -16.09 -0.80 18.48
CA LEU A 565 -16.23 -2.20 18.15
C LEU A 565 -16.60 -3.03 19.38
N ALA A 566 -17.47 -4.02 19.21
CA ALA A 566 -17.78 -5.00 20.25
C ALA A 566 -16.68 -6.08 20.28
N ASP A 567 -15.70 -5.90 21.16
CA ASP A 567 -14.47 -6.71 21.25
C ASP A 567 -14.68 -8.23 21.45
N SER A 568 -15.87 -8.65 21.89
CA SER A 568 -16.17 -10.04 22.25
C SER A 568 -17.44 -10.62 21.61
N GLY A 569 -17.97 -9.96 20.58
CA GLY A 569 -19.14 -10.44 19.83
C GLY A 569 -20.43 -9.68 20.14
N VAL A 570 -21.52 -10.10 19.50
CA VAL A 570 -22.88 -9.57 19.71
C VAL A 570 -23.81 -10.71 20.03
N THR A 571 -24.66 -10.51 21.04
CA THR A 571 -25.79 -11.42 21.28
C THR A 571 -27.06 -10.77 20.75
N LEU A 572 -27.84 -11.51 19.96
CA LEU A 572 -29.05 -11.01 19.34
C LEU A 572 -30.13 -12.08 19.46
N THR A 573 -31.24 -11.75 20.12
CA THR A 573 -32.37 -12.65 20.30
C THR A 573 -33.62 -11.99 19.77
N ASN A 574 -34.29 -12.63 18.82
CA ASN A 574 -35.59 -12.21 18.30
C ASN A 574 -36.61 -13.30 18.64
N GLY A 575 -37.73 -12.93 19.26
CA GLY A 575 -38.76 -13.87 19.67
C GLY A 575 -40.14 -13.23 19.85
N PRO A 576 -41.15 -14.00 20.32
CA PRO A 576 -42.55 -13.55 20.41
C PRO A 576 -42.79 -12.34 21.35
N LYS A 577 -41.79 -12.01 22.19
CA LYS A 577 -41.85 -10.86 23.10
C LYS A 577 -41.16 -9.62 22.54
N GLY A 578 -40.47 -9.73 21.41
CA GLY A 578 -39.68 -8.67 20.80
C GLY A 578 -38.22 -9.07 20.59
N ILE A 579 -37.36 -8.06 20.51
CA ILE A 579 -35.94 -8.19 20.19
C ILE A 579 -35.07 -7.70 21.35
N THR A 580 -33.97 -8.40 21.62
CA THR A 580 -32.97 -7.97 22.61
C THR A 580 -31.59 -8.17 22.03
N SER A 581 -30.69 -7.24 22.30
CA SER A 581 -29.35 -7.25 21.76
C SER A 581 -28.32 -6.77 22.77
N ASP A 582 -27.08 -7.22 22.62
CA ASP A 582 -25.95 -6.82 23.46
C ASP A 582 -24.65 -6.83 22.65
N TRP A 583 -24.10 -5.63 22.40
CA TRP A 583 -22.79 -5.35 21.81
C TRP A 583 -21.68 -5.32 22.86
N LYS A 584 -21.72 -6.30 23.78
CA LYS A 584 -20.69 -6.68 24.75
C LYS A 584 -19.76 -5.56 25.20
N GLY A 585 -20.28 -4.70 26.06
CA GLY A 585 -19.49 -3.63 26.71
C GLY A 585 -19.44 -2.31 25.93
N VAL A 586 -20.15 -2.20 24.81
CA VAL A 586 -20.28 -0.95 24.05
C VAL A 586 -21.69 -0.38 24.16
N GLY A 587 -22.71 -1.24 24.03
CA GLY A 587 -24.11 -0.85 24.14
C GLY A 587 -25.04 -2.04 23.94
N ASN A 588 -26.32 -1.83 24.20
CA ASN A 588 -27.37 -2.83 24.07
C ASN A 588 -28.69 -2.14 23.76
N PHE A 589 -29.65 -2.90 23.25
CA PHE A 589 -31.03 -2.45 23.25
C PHE A 589 -32.00 -3.61 23.37
N ASP A 590 -33.19 -3.30 23.89
CA ASP A 590 -34.35 -4.18 23.88
C ASP A 590 -35.54 -3.45 23.24
N GLY A 591 -36.39 -4.19 22.53
CA GLY A 591 -37.57 -3.65 21.88
C GLY A 591 -38.70 -4.66 21.83
N SER A 592 -39.95 -4.20 21.85
CA SER A 592 -41.14 -5.05 21.80
C SER A 592 -41.37 -5.63 20.40
N ALA A 593 -42.24 -6.64 20.31
CA ALA A 593 -42.64 -7.20 19.01
C ALA A 593 -43.44 -6.16 18.20
N LEU A 594 -43.15 -6.08 16.90
CA LEU A 594 -43.68 -5.04 15.99
C LEU A 594 -45.13 -5.23 15.58
N ASP A 595 -45.68 -6.42 15.79
CA ASP A 595 -47.09 -6.76 15.55
C ASP A 595 -48.02 -6.27 16.68
N LYS A 596 -47.47 -5.61 17.70
CA LYS A 596 -48.23 -5.10 18.84
C LYS A 596 -48.54 -3.61 18.70
N PRO A 597 -49.75 -3.15 19.12
CA PRO A 597 -49.95 -1.74 19.44
C PRO A 597 -49.02 -1.40 20.62
N ASP A 598 -48.38 -0.22 20.58
CA ASP A 598 -47.38 0.25 21.56
C ASP A 598 -45.97 -0.35 21.40
N VAL A 599 -45.40 -0.29 20.20
CA VAL A 599 -43.99 -0.66 20.00
C VAL A 599 -43.07 0.24 20.82
N GLU A 600 -42.20 -0.34 21.63
CA GLU A 600 -41.25 0.38 22.49
C GLU A 600 -39.83 -0.17 22.31
N TYR A 601 -38.83 0.71 22.36
CA TYR A 601 -37.40 0.36 22.38
C TYR A 601 -36.66 1.10 23.49
N HIS A 602 -35.76 0.41 24.17
CA HIS A 602 -34.83 0.95 25.16
C HIS A 602 -33.39 0.68 24.69
N ILE A 603 -32.63 1.74 24.45
CA ILE A 603 -31.24 1.69 24.00
C ILE A 603 -30.36 2.16 25.17
N ASN A 604 -29.37 1.36 25.55
CA ASN A 604 -28.38 1.74 26.56
C ASN A 604 -26.98 1.75 25.94
N ILE A 605 -26.24 2.83 26.14
CA ILE A 605 -24.84 2.95 25.74
C ILE A 605 -24.03 3.14 27.01
N ASP A 606 -23.03 2.31 27.22
CA ASP A 606 -22.07 2.42 28.32
C ASP A 606 -20.71 2.03 27.76
N SER A 607 -20.15 2.92 26.95
CA SER A 607 -18.91 2.69 26.20
C SER A 607 -17.81 3.58 26.72
N SER A 608 -16.83 2.98 27.39
CA SER A 608 -15.59 3.69 27.77
C SER A 608 -14.74 4.06 26.56
N VAL A 609 -14.91 3.38 25.42
CA VAL A 609 -14.15 3.64 24.18
C VAL A 609 -14.65 4.88 23.47
N MET A 610 -15.98 5.05 23.38
CA MET A 610 -16.58 6.27 22.83
C MET A 610 -16.67 7.40 23.85
N ASP A 611 -16.48 7.08 25.14
CA ASP A 611 -16.76 7.96 26.27
C ASP A 611 -18.23 8.41 26.24
N ILE A 612 -19.15 7.46 25.98
CA ILE A 612 -20.59 7.71 25.90
C ILE A 612 -21.29 6.85 26.93
N LYS A 613 -22.13 7.47 27.76
CA LYS A 613 -22.93 6.79 28.77
C LYS A 613 -24.34 7.34 28.86
N GLY A 614 -25.32 6.44 28.88
CA GLY A 614 -26.70 6.79 29.18
C GLY A 614 -27.71 5.88 28.49
N ASN A 615 -28.95 6.35 28.41
CA ASN A 615 -30.06 5.61 27.82
C ASN A 615 -30.95 6.47 26.92
N ILE A 616 -31.69 5.79 26.06
CA ILE A 616 -32.71 6.37 25.19
C ILE A 616 -33.91 5.44 25.19
N THR A 617 -35.10 6.01 25.25
CA THR A 617 -36.36 5.26 25.13
C THR A 617 -37.15 5.79 23.96
N PHE A 618 -37.73 4.89 23.15
CA PHE A 618 -38.63 5.19 22.04
C PHE A 618 -39.96 4.50 22.30
N LYS A 619 -41.06 5.25 22.23
CA LYS A 619 -42.41 4.69 22.25
C LYS A 619 -43.17 5.12 21.00
N SER A 620 -43.50 4.16 20.14
CA SER A 620 -44.16 4.39 18.86
C SER A 620 -45.47 5.15 19.02
N THR A 621 -45.64 6.22 18.25
CA THR A 621 -46.88 7.03 18.21
C THR A 621 -47.67 6.79 16.92
N ALA A 622 -47.05 6.15 15.94
CA ALA A 622 -47.66 5.70 14.71
C ALA A 622 -47.52 4.17 14.57
N PRO A 623 -48.39 3.49 13.79
CA PRO A 623 -48.26 2.07 13.55
C PRO A 623 -46.90 1.72 12.94
N ALA A 624 -46.27 0.66 13.43
CA ALA A 624 -45.10 0.08 12.78
C ALA A 624 -45.48 -0.44 11.39
N HIS A 625 -44.53 -0.43 10.46
CA HIS A 625 -44.80 -0.84 9.09
C HIS A 625 -43.71 -1.74 8.52
N TYR A 626 -44.10 -2.49 7.49
CA TYR A 626 -43.18 -3.15 6.58
C TYR A 626 -43.27 -2.43 5.24
N PRO A 627 -42.18 -2.41 4.46
CA PRO A 627 -42.22 -1.82 3.13
C PRO A 627 -43.31 -2.54 2.34
N CYS A 628 -44.21 -1.82 1.67
CA CYS A 628 -45.33 -2.36 0.86
C CYS A 628 -46.54 -2.97 1.59
N ASP A 629 -46.48 -3.34 2.88
CA ASP A 629 -47.60 -3.98 3.58
C ASP A 629 -47.62 -3.66 5.08
N LEU A 630 -48.81 -3.44 5.65
CA LEU A 630 -49.01 -3.23 7.08
C LEU A 630 -48.95 -4.53 7.89
N ASN A 631 -49.30 -5.67 7.30
CA ASN A 631 -49.49 -6.93 8.02
C ASN A 631 -48.42 -7.99 7.74
N GLY A 632 -47.29 -7.63 7.11
CA GLY A 632 -46.24 -8.57 6.69
C GLY A 632 -45.45 -9.26 7.82
N ALA A 633 -45.91 -9.17 9.07
CA ALA A 633 -45.12 -9.31 10.29
C ALA A 633 -44.61 -10.72 10.65
N VAL A 634 -44.81 -11.76 9.83
CA VAL A 634 -44.22 -13.08 10.11
C VAL A 634 -43.65 -13.71 8.84
N GLY A 635 -42.33 -13.54 8.65
CA GLY A 635 -41.55 -14.28 7.64
C GLY A 635 -41.48 -13.67 6.24
N ALA A 636 -42.05 -12.47 6.02
CA ALA A 636 -41.96 -11.78 4.73
C ALA A 636 -40.71 -10.87 4.68
N ASN A 637 -39.65 -11.35 4.03
CA ASN A 637 -38.51 -10.52 3.64
C ASN A 637 -38.90 -9.70 2.39
N GLN A 638 -39.14 -8.40 2.56
CA GLN A 638 -39.44 -7.50 1.44
C GLN A 638 -38.14 -7.10 0.74
N ASN A 639 -38.01 -7.46 -0.53
CA ASN A 639 -36.80 -7.29 -1.31
C ASN A 639 -36.67 -5.82 -1.77
N LEU A 640 -35.69 -5.08 -1.24
CA LEU A 640 -35.39 -3.72 -1.68
C LEU A 640 -34.73 -3.70 -3.06
N HIS A 641 -33.82 -4.64 -3.26
CA HIS A 641 -33.03 -4.89 -4.45
C HIS A 641 -32.49 -6.32 -4.29
N PRO A 642 -32.36 -7.16 -5.34
CA PRO A 642 -31.82 -8.50 -5.21
C PRO A 642 -30.66 -8.60 -4.19
N GLY A 643 -30.87 -9.38 -3.13
CA GLY A 643 -29.90 -9.61 -2.05
C GLY A 643 -29.88 -8.58 -0.90
N LEU A 644 -30.69 -7.52 -0.96
CA LEU A 644 -30.88 -6.50 0.07
C LEU A 644 -32.35 -6.42 0.50
N TYR A 645 -32.58 -6.51 1.80
CA TYR A 645 -33.88 -6.54 2.44
C TYR A 645 -34.02 -5.38 3.43
N TRP A 646 -35.25 -4.94 3.58
CA TRP A 646 -35.64 -3.94 4.57
C TRP A 646 -36.90 -4.42 5.24
N ALA A 647 -36.97 -4.20 6.54
CA ALA A 647 -38.21 -4.37 7.24
C ALA A 647 -38.29 -3.42 8.43
N ASN A 648 -39.43 -3.52 9.11
CA ASN A 648 -39.56 -3.12 10.50
C ASN A 648 -39.19 -1.66 10.73
N ALA A 649 -40.09 -0.72 10.46
CA ALA A 649 -39.84 0.67 10.79
C ALA A 649 -40.90 1.25 11.74
N VAL A 650 -40.43 1.94 12.79
CA VAL A 650 -41.24 2.81 13.65
C VAL A 650 -41.14 4.21 13.03
N PRO A 651 -42.21 4.69 12.38
CA PRO A 651 -42.15 5.90 11.56
C PRO A 651 -42.17 7.19 12.40
N ASP A 652 -42.62 7.10 13.66
CA ASP A 652 -42.58 8.17 14.64
C ASP A 652 -42.72 7.62 16.06
N ALA A 653 -42.05 8.25 17.02
CA ALA A 653 -42.03 7.84 18.41
C ALA A 653 -41.88 9.03 19.37
N ASP A 654 -42.51 8.91 20.54
CA ASP A 654 -42.19 9.70 21.72
C ASP A 654 -40.83 9.19 22.24
N THR A 655 -39.85 10.08 22.32
CA THR A 655 -38.48 9.75 22.69
C THR A 655 -38.04 10.48 23.94
N THR A 656 -37.28 9.79 24.79
CA THR A 656 -36.53 10.42 25.88
C THR A 656 -35.08 10.06 25.71
N VAL A 657 -34.22 11.07 25.54
CA VAL A 657 -32.77 10.94 25.43
C VAL A 657 -32.16 11.42 26.73
N ALA A 658 -31.31 10.60 27.33
CA ALA A 658 -30.51 10.93 28.50
C ALA A 658 -29.11 10.33 28.33
N LEU A 659 -28.29 10.97 27.48
CA LEU A 659 -26.90 10.58 27.21
C LEU A 659 -25.91 11.62 27.72
N THR A 660 -24.73 11.16 28.11
CA THR A 660 -23.53 11.99 28.25
C THR A 660 -22.54 11.53 27.19
N VAL A 661 -22.11 12.45 26.34
CA VAL A 661 -21.10 12.22 25.30
C VAL A 661 -19.86 13.01 25.70
N LYS A 662 -18.81 12.29 26.08
CA LYS A 662 -17.65 12.81 26.82
C LYS A 662 -18.07 13.49 28.11
N ASP A 663 -17.92 14.81 28.17
CA ASP A 663 -18.31 15.65 29.31
C ASP A 663 -19.59 16.46 29.04
N THR A 664 -20.28 16.22 27.91
CA THR A 664 -21.44 17.02 27.47
C THR A 664 -22.73 16.21 27.54
N ALA A 665 -23.70 16.69 28.32
CA ALA A 665 -25.01 16.07 28.41
C ALA A 665 -25.87 16.38 27.17
N ILE A 666 -26.49 15.34 26.61
CA ILE A 666 -27.56 15.40 25.60
C ILE A 666 -28.81 14.83 26.28
N SER A 667 -29.70 15.71 26.71
CA SER A 667 -30.91 15.32 27.42
C SER A 667 -32.12 16.10 26.91
N PHE A 668 -33.12 15.40 26.38
CA PHE A 668 -34.38 15.99 25.95
C PHE A 668 -35.48 14.93 25.83
N THR A 669 -36.73 15.38 25.87
CA THR A 669 -37.91 14.56 25.59
C THR A 669 -38.66 15.20 24.43
N ASP A 670 -38.77 14.51 23.30
CA ASP A 670 -39.43 15.04 22.10
C ASP A 670 -40.14 13.93 21.31
N ARG A 671 -41.07 14.33 20.43
CA ARG A 671 -41.93 13.45 19.64
C ARG A 671 -41.43 13.27 18.20
N VAL A 672 -40.13 13.14 18.00
CA VAL A 672 -39.55 12.88 16.68
C VAL A 672 -38.43 11.87 16.85
N GLY A 673 -38.79 10.60 16.70
CA GLY A 673 -37.82 9.52 16.65
C GLY A 673 -38.23 8.47 15.64
N TYR A 674 -37.24 7.89 14.97
CA TYR A 674 -37.45 6.82 14.01
C TYR A 674 -36.50 5.66 14.27
N HIS A 675 -36.99 4.47 13.90
CA HIS A 675 -36.21 3.24 13.91
C HIS A 675 -36.47 2.47 12.64
N ASP A 676 -35.43 1.87 12.06
CA ASP A 676 -35.60 0.80 11.08
C ASP A 676 -34.53 -0.31 11.14
N LYS A 677 -34.77 -1.34 10.33
CA LYS A 677 -33.89 -2.49 10.15
C LYS A 677 -33.66 -2.80 8.67
N ASN A 678 -32.40 -2.82 8.25
CA ASN A 678 -32.00 -3.37 6.96
C ASN A 678 -31.10 -4.58 7.15
N TRP A 679 -31.20 -5.56 6.24
CA TRP A 679 -30.26 -6.68 6.18
C TRP A 679 -30.17 -7.25 4.77
N GLY A 680 -29.13 -8.01 4.46
CA GLY A 680 -28.93 -8.53 3.12
C GLY A 680 -27.83 -9.58 3.09
N ASN A 681 -27.85 -10.42 2.06
CA ASN A 681 -26.75 -11.29 1.68
C ASN A 681 -25.94 -10.72 0.50
N GLN A 682 -26.01 -9.41 0.30
CA GLN A 682 -25.22 -8.65 -0.65
C GLN A 682 -24.71 -7.35 -0.01
N SER A 683 -23.54 -6.88 -0.44
CA SER A 683 -23.00 -5.56 -0.08
C SER A 683 -23.92 -4.44 -0.55
N ILE A 684 -24.13 -3.43 0.30
CA ILE A 684 -24.81 -2.19 -0.09
C ILE A 684 -24.04 -1.44 -1.19
N ILE A 685 -22.72 -1.57 -1.25
CA ILE A 685 -21.88 -0.89 -2.25
C ILE A 685 -22.08 -1.49 -3.65
N ASP A 686 -22.40 -2.78 -3.74
CA ASP A 686 -22.59 -3.50 -5.01
C ASP A 686 -24.06 -3.55 -5.45
N GLY A 687 -24.97 -2.95 -4.69
CA GLY A 687 -26.42 -2.98 -4.93
C GLY A 687 -26.88 -1.83 -5.84
N PRO A 688 -27.29 -0.68 -5.27
CA PRO A 688 -27.82 0.43 -6.05
C PRO A 688 -26.75 1.38 -6.64
N ARG A 689 -27.08 2.04 -7.76
CA ARG A 689 -26.31 3.17 -8.32
C ARG A 689 -26.54 4.45 -7.51
N TYR A 690 -27.78 4.62 -7.04
CA TYR A 690 -28.21 5.71 -6.18
C TYR A 690 -29.26 5.18 -5.20
N TRP A 691 -29.17 5.59 -3.95
CA TRP A 691 -30.12 5.24 -2.91
C TRP A 691 -30.33 6.47 -2.02
N ASP A 692 -31.57 6.91 -1.93
CA ASP A 692 -32.05 7.92 -0.99
C ASP A 692 -33.14 7.35 -0.09
N TRP A 693 -33.10 7.67 1.19
CA TRP A 693 -34.19 7.36 2.10
C TRP A 693 -34.29 8.40 3.21
N GLY A 694 -35.46 8.52 3.82
CA GLY A 694 -35.65 9.41 4.96
C GLY A 694 -37.03 9.31 5.58
N HIS A 695 -37.23 10.09 6.64
CA HIS A 695 -38.50 10.21 7.34
C HIS A 695 -38.73 11.64 7.83
N GLY A 696 -39.97 11.95 8.20
CA GLY A 696 -40.33 13.30 8.62
C GLY A 696 -41.63 13.40 9.40
N ARG A 697 -41.69 14.40 10.29
CA ARG A 697 -42.88 14.74 11.10
C ARG A 697 -43.22 16.21 10.93
N PHE A 698 -44.43 16.51 10.45
CA PHE A 698 -44.94 17.86 10.21
C PHE A 698 -46.46 17.90 10.37
N GLY A 699 -46.96 18.83 11.19
CA GLY A 699 -48.38 18.89 11.53
C GLY A 699 -48.93 17.54 12.04
N PRO A 700 -50.05 17.03 11.49
CA PRO A 700 -50.60 15.73 11.84
C PRO A 700 -49.91 14.54 11.15
N TYR A 701 -48.97 14.79 10.21
CA TYR A 701 -48.40 13.77 9.32
C TYR A 701 -47.04 13.23 9.77
N SER A 702 -46.89 11.91 9.74
CA SER A 702 -45.59 11.21 9.80
C SER A 702 -45.38 10.46 8.50
N VAL A 703 -44.22 10.63 7.87
CA VAL A 703 -43.92 10.06 6.55
C VAL A 703 -42.57 9.35 6.53
N VAL A 704 -42.46 8.35 5.65
CA VAL A 704 -41.20 7.67 5.34
C VAL A 704 -41.13 7.47 3.83
N TRP A 705 -39.97 7.80 3.25
CA TRP A 705 -39.67 7.57 1.85
C TRP A 705 -38.42 6.73 1.68
N TYR A 706 -38.45 5.94 0.62
CA TYR A 706 -37.30 5.19 0.15
C TYR A 706 -37.29 5.24 -1.37
N ASN A 707 -36.18 5.63 -1.96
CA ASN A 707 -35.97 5.68 -3.39
C ASN A 707 -34.63 5.07 -3.78
N LEU A 708 -34.65 4.11 -4.70
CA LEU A 708 -33.46 3.39 -5.14
C LEU A 708 -33.42 3.36 -6.66
N LEU A 709 -32.25 3.60 -7.23
CA LEU A 709 -31.97 3.47 -8.65
C LEU A 709 -30.84 2.46 -8.84
N ASP A 710 -31.08 1.39 -9.58
CA ASP A 710 -30.06 0.39 -9.89
C ASP A 710 -29.14 0.85 -11.05
N TYR A 711 -28.08 0.09 -11.32
CA TYR A 711 -27.14 0.38 -12.41
C TYR A 711 -27.72 0.18 -13.83
N ASN A 712 -28.89 -0.45 -13.97
CA ASN A 712 -29.61 -0.62 -15.23
C ASN A 712 -30.62 0.52 -15.48
N GLY A 713 -30.77 1.45 -14.52
CA GLY A 713 -31.71 2.56 -14.60
C GLY A 713 -33.12 2.24 -14.10
N ASN A 714 -33.32 1.12 -13.40
CA ASN A 714 -34.60 0.80 -12.78
C ASN A 714 -34.73 1.49 -11.43
N GLU A 715 -35.80 2.26 -11.25
CA GLU A 715 -36.13 2.90 -9.98
C GLU A 715 -37.03 1.97 -9.14
N SER A 716 -36.92 2.04 -7.82
CA SER A 716 -37.74 1.29 -6.87
C SER A 716 -38.09 2.17 -5.69
N ARG A 717 -39.38 2.29 -5.38
CA ARG A 717 -39.90 3.26 -4.40
C ARG A 717 -40.69 2.56 -3.31
N ARG A 718 -40.60 3.07 -2.09
CA ARG A 718 -41.45 2.67 -0.97
C ARG A 718 -41.92 3.92 -0.24
N SER A 719 -43.21 3.98 0.01
CA SER A 719 -43.87 5.14 0.60
C SER A 719 -44.71 4.72 1.79
N TYR A 720 -44.65 5.54 2.84
CA TYR A 720 -45.45 5.38 4.04
C TYR A 720 -45.94 6.75 4.52
N VAL A 721 -47.24 6.89 4.77
CA VAL A 721 -47.86 8.12 5.28
C VAL A 721 -48.87 7.76 6.36
N VAL A 722 -48.72 8.38 7.52
CA VAL A 722 -49.67 8.34 8.64
C VAL A 722 -50.16 9.74 8.94
N LYS A 723 -51.43 9.86 9.29
CA LYS A 723 -52.04 11.08 9.82
C LYS A 723 -52.73 10.75 11.13
N ASP A 724 -52.34 11.42 12.21
CA ASP A 724 -52.94 11.25 13.55
C ASP A 724 -53.03 9.78 14.03
N GLY A 725 -52.02 8.98 13.70
CA GLY A 725 -51.95 7.55 14.06
C GLY A 725 -52.68 6.62 13.08
N GLU A 726 -53.42 7.15 12.11
CA GLU A 726 -54.08 6.37 11.05
C GLU A 726 -53.21 6.31 9.80
N VAL A 727 -53.03 5.10 9.25
CA VAL A 727 -52.25 4.90 8.03
C VAL A 727 -53.04 5.34 6.81
N LEU A 728 -52.51 6.30 6.07
CA LEU A 728 -53.10 6.81 4.82
C LEU A 728 -52.52 6.15 3.57
N LEU A 729 -51.24 5.80 3.58
CA LEU A 729 -50.54 5.21 2.44
C LEU A 729 -49.47 4.23 2.93
N VAL A 730 -49.49 3.02 2.40
CA VAL A 730 -48.32 2.12 2.34
C VAL A 730 -48.27 1.57 0.93
N SER A 731 -47.19 1.82 0.20
CA SER A 731 -47.11 1.39 -1.19
C SER A 731 -45.68 1.18 -1.67
N CYS A 732 -45.56 0.31 -2.66
CA CYS A 732 -44.35 0.11 -3.46
C CYS A 732 -44.58 0.36 -4.95
N SER A 733 -45.72 0.96 -5.29
CA SER A 733 -45.96 1.45 -6.64
C SER A 733 -45.01 2.60 -6.94
N LEU A 734 -44.47 2.63 -8.16
CA LEU A 734 -43.72 3.78 -8.66
C LEU A 734 -44.56 5.05 -8.66
N ASP A 735 -45.88 4.93 -8.84
CA ASP A 735 -46.79 6.09 -8.86
C ASP A 735 -47.10 6.64 -7.46
N SER A 736 -46.70 5.93 -6.39
CA SER A 736 -47.07 6.32 -5.02
C SER A 736 -46.30 7.52 -4.48
N MET A 737 -45.11 7.79 -5.03
CA MET A 737 -44.23 8.83 -4.53
C MET A 737 -43.17 9.21 -5.58
N VAL A 738 -42.71 10.46 -5.57
CA VAL A 738 -41.52 10.92 -6.30
C VAL A 738 -40.62 11.71 -5.35
N VAL A 739 -39.32 11.39 -5.32
CA VAL A 739 -38.29 12.09 -4.52
C VAL A 739 -37.22 12.67 -5.45
N ARG A 740 -36.91 13.97 -5.36
CA ARG A 740 -35.89 14.64 -6.19
C ARG A 740 -35.12 15.69 -5.41
N GLN A 741 -33.82 15.82 -5.68
CA GLN A 741 -33.00 16.95 -5.21
C GLN A 741 -33.58 18.30 -5.66
N LYS A 742 -33.31 19.36 -4.89
CA LYS A 742 -33.79 20.73 -5.10
C LYS A 742 -32.63 21.71 -5.31
N GLY A 743 -32.85 22.77 -6.08
CA GLY A 743 -31.90 23.85 -6.32
C GLY A 743 -31.17 23.74 -7.66
N ASP A 744 -30.35 24.75 -7.99
CA ASP A 744 -29.73 24.93 -9.31
C ASP A 744 -28.80 23.77 -9.75
N LYS A 745 -28.27 23.02 -8.78
CA LYS A 745 -27.38 21.87 -9.02
C LYS A 745 -28.11 20.53 -8.98
N ALA A 746 -29.41 20.51 -8.67
CA ALA A 746 -30.18 19.27 -8.62
C ALA A 746 -30.25 18.60 -10.00
N ALA A 747 -30.03 17.28 -10.03
CA ALA A 747 -30.10 16.49 -11.25
C ALA A 747 -30.78 15.13 -11.00
N TRP A 748 -31.27 14.50 -12.08
CA TRP A 748 -31.77 13.13 -12.04
C TRP A 748 -31.24 12.31 -13.23
N PRO A 749 -30.50 11.21 -13.00
CA PRO A 749 -29.98 10.73 -11.72
C PRO A 749 -29.06 11.76 -11.03
N PRO A 750 -28.96 11.74 -9.68
CA PRO A 750 -28.10 12.67 -8.96
C PRO A 750 -26.62 12.54 -9.35
N VAL A 751 -25.95 13.68 -9.51
CA VAL A 751 -24.52 13.77 -9.87
C VAL A 751 -23.68 14.51 -8.83
N THR A 752 -24.33 15.13 -7.85
CA THR A 752 -23.71 15.82 -6.71
C THR A 752 -24.49 15.47 -5.45
N GLY A 753 -23.83 15.43 -4.30
CA GLY A 753 -24.48 15.14 -3.02
C GLY A 753 -25.29 16.32 -2.46
N LEU A 754 -26.04 16.05 -1.39
CA LEU A 754 -26.81 16.99 -0.57
C LEU A 754 -26.13 18.32 -0.24
N LEU A 755 -24.81 18.34 -0.02
CA LEU A 755 -24.04 19.57 0.25
C LEU A 755 -24.07 20.59 -0.89
N GLU A 756 -24.33 20.14 -2.11
CA GLU A 756 -24.36 20.99 -3.29
C GLU A 756 -25.79 21.36 -3.71
N THR A 757 -26.80 20.88 -2.99
CA THR A 757 -28.22 21.08 -3.31
C THR A 757 -28.92 21.84 -2.20
N GLU A 758 -30.11 22.38 -2.47
CA GLU A 758 -30.92 23.11 -1.49
C GLU A 758 -31.74 22.17 -0.59
N GLY A 759 -31.68 20.86 -0.82
CA GLY A 759 -32.47 19.84 -0.14
C GLY A 759 -33.19 18.91 -1.11
N ILE A 760 -34.33 18.36 -0.70
CA ILE A 760 -35.13 17.45 -1.52
C ILE A 760 -36.61 17.82 -1.52
N THR A 761 -37.31 17.36 -2.55
CA THR A 761 -38.76 17.41 -2.67
C THR A 761 -39.31 15.99 -2.66
N VAL A 762 -40.38 15.75 -1.89
CA VAL A 762 -41.07 14.47 -1.80
C VAL A 762 -42.55 14.69 -2.07
N ASN A 763 -43.08 14.06 -3.12
CA ASN A 763 -44.49 14.15 -3.49
C ASN A 763 -45.13 12.76 -3.41
N TYR A 764 -46.04 12.56 -2.46
CA TYR A 764 -46.83 11.33 -2.33
C TYR A 764 -48.17 11.47 -3.05
N THR A 765 -48.60 10.42 -3.74
CA THR A 765 -49.96 10.31 -4.29
C THR A 765 -50.78 9.42 -3.35
N LEU A 766 -51.71 10.04 -2.62
CA LEU A 766 -52.57 9.35 -1.67
C LEU A 766 -53.63 8.50 -2.40
N PRO A 767 -54.20 7.45 -1.77
CA PRO A 767 -55.26 6.65 -2.37
C PRO A 767 -56.52 7.45 -2.75
N THR A 768 -56.73 8.62 -2.13
CA THR A 768 -57.81 9.56 -2.46
C THR A 768 -57.59 10.31 -3.78
N GLY A 769 -56.40 10.22 -4.38
CA GLY A 769 -55.97 10.98 -5.56
C GLY A 769 -55.35 12.34 -5.23
N GLU A 770 -55.32 12.73 -3.96
CA GLU A 770 -54.66 13.95 -3.49
C GLU A 770 -53.13 13.80 -3.45
N THR A 771 -52.41 14.90 -3.67
CA THR A 771 -50.94 14.93 -3.55
C THR A 771 -50.54 15.53 -2.21
N LEU A 772 -49.81 14.78 -1.39
CA LEU A 772 -49.11 15.28 -0.20
C LEU A 772 -47.69 15.66 -0.61
N ALA A 773 -47.41 16.96 -0.65
CA ALA A 773 -46.12 17.50 -1.10
C ALA A 773 -45.30 17.99 0.10
N LEU A 774 -43.99 17.72 0.08
CA LEU A 774 -43.05 18.12 1.11
C LEU A 774 -41.78 18.68 0.49
N ASP A 775 -41.36 19.83 0.98
CA ASP A 775 -40.03 20.40 0.74
C ASP A 775 -39.19 20.24 2.00
N ILE A 776 -38.00 19.68 1.86
CA ILE A 776 -37.07 19.42 2.96
C ILE A 776 -35.75 20.12 2.65
N THR A 777 -35.27 20.97 3.55
CA THR A 777 -34.00 21.70 3.37
C THR A 777 -32.79 20.88 3.85
N THR A 778 -31.60 21.13 3.30
CA THR A 778 -30.33 20.65 3.88
C THR A 778 -29.82 21.69 4.89
N GLU A 779 -30.30 21.71 6.13
CA GLU A 779 -29.79 22.67 7.13
C GLU A 779 -28.46 22.22 7.73
N LEU A 780 -28.32 20.91 7.95
CA LEU A 780 -27.26 20.36 8.77
C LEU A 780 -26.86 18.97 8.30
N ILE A 781 -25.59 18.84 7.90
CA ILE A 781 -25.00 17.55 7.58
C ILE A 781 -24.44 16.96 8.87
N VAL A 782 -24.98 15.82 9.28
CA VAL A 782 -24.54 15.07 10.46
C VAL A 782 -23.49 14.01 10.12
N ARG A 783 -23.28 13.73 8.83
CA ARG A 783 -22.20 12.89 8.31
C ARG A 783 -21.97 13.16 6.82
N ASP A 784 -20.71 13.36 6.44
CA ASP A 784 -20.29 13.43 5.04
C ASP A 784 -19.06 12.54 4.80
N GLU A 785 -19.24 11.52 3.96
CA GLU A 785 -18.14 10.69 3.48
C GLU A 785 -17.83 11.05 2.02
N LYS A 786 -17.09 12.15 1.87
CA LYS A 786 -16.53 12.63 0.58
C LYS A 786 -17.60 12.79 -0.52
N GLY A 787 -18.82 13.20 -0.16
CA GLY A 787 -19.92 13.39 -1.11
C GLY A 787 -20.55 12.12 -1.68
N ALA A 788 -20.07 10.93 -1.30
CA ALA A 788 -20.62 9.65 -1.74
C ALA A 788 -21.73 9.13 -0.84
N TYR A 789 -21.62 9.40 0.46
CA TYR A 789 -22.63 9.13 1.46
C TYR A 789 -22.79 10.37 2.33
N GLN A 790 -24.02 10.86 2.41
CA GLN A 790 -24.35 12.06 3.18
C GLN A 790 -25.62 11.83 3.97
N ARG A 791 -25.63 12.34 5.21
CA ARG A 791 -26.80 12.31 6.09
C ARG A 791 -27.11 13.72 6.54
N ALA A 792 -28.35 14.12 6.37
CA ALA A 792 -28.81 15.47 6.60
C ALA A 792 -30.03 15.52 7.50
N ASN A 793 -30.14 16.61 8.25
CA ASN A 793 -31.35 17.05 8.92
C ASN A 793 -31.84 18.35 8.31
N GLY A 794 -33.16 18.48 8.21
CA GLY A 794 -33.82 19.58 7.50
C GLY A 794 -35.10 20.07 8.15
N LEU A 795 -35.52 21.27 7.76
CA LEU A 795 -36.89 21.74 7.99
C LEU A 795 -37.78 21.19 6.90
N ILE A 796 -38.93 20.67 7.31
CA ILE A 796 -40.00 20.26 6.40
C ILE A 796 -41.00 21.40 6.30
N LYS A 797 -41.41 21.71 5.07
CA LYS A 797 -42.66 22.41 4.80
C LYS A 797 -43.50 21.55 3.87
N GLY A 798 -44.65 21.08 4.35
CA GLY A 798 -45.46 20.13 3.59
C GLY A 798 -46.94 20.11 3.96
N GLY A 799 -47.76 19.57 3.07
CA GLY A 799 -49.21 19.51 3.21
C GLY A 799 -49.88 18.97 1.95
N ILE A 800 -51.19 18.75 1.99
CA ILE A 800 -51.94 18.39 0.79
C ILE A 800 -51.96 19.62 -0.13
N VAL A 801 -51.62 19.43 -1.41
CA VAL A 801 -51.56 20.52 -2.39
C VAL A 801 -52.91 21.25 -2.45
N GLY A 802 -52.91 22.56 -2.21
CA GLY A 802 -54.11 23.40 -2.17
C GLY A 802 -54.83 23.44 -0.81
N GLN A 803 -54.29 22.79 0.22
CA GLN A 803 -54.79 22.84 1.60
C GLN A 803 -53.76 23.49 2.54
N GLU A 804 -53.98 23.36 3.86
CA GLU A 804 -53.07 23.86 4.89
C GLU A 804 -51.68 23.21 4.79
N THR A 805 -50.63 24.03 4.91
CA THR A 805 -49.24 23.57 4.97
C THR A 805 -48.73 23.63 6.40
N PHE A 806 -48.02 22.60 6.82
CA PHE A 806 -47.42 22.47 8.13
C PHE A 806 -45.91 22.52 8.04
N GLU A 807 -45.29 23.00 9.11
CA GLU A 807 -43.84 22.95 9.30
C GLU A 807 -43.46 21.79 10.21
N GLY A 808 -42.25 21.29 10.02
CA GLY A 808 -41.75 20.14 10.75
C GLY A 808 -40.28 19.88 10.52
N ARG A 809 -39.86 18.66 10.81
CA ARG A 809 -38.46 18.23 10.80
C ARG A 809 -38.33 16.90 10.06
N GLY A 810 -37.26 16.79 9.29
CA GLY A 810 -36.97 15.63 8.47
C GLY A 810 -35.51 15.22 8.59
N HIS A 811 -35.30 13.92 8.43
CA HIS A 811 -34.00 13.29 8.38
C HIS A 811 -33.91 12.51 7.07
N TYR A 812 -32.76 12.58 6.40
CA TYR A 812 -32.56 11.82 5.19
C TYR A 812 -31.09 11.51 4.91
N GLU A 813 -30.91 10.40 4.22
CA GLU A 813 -29.63 9.88 3.80
C GLU A 813 -29.61 9.73 2.28
N GLU A 814 -28.47 10.10 1.69
CA GLU A 814 -28.23 9.95 0.28
C GLU A 814 -26.91 9.19 0.05
N PHE A 815 -26.99 8.12 -0.75
CA PHE A 815 -25.87 7.36 -1.27
C PHE A 815 -25.80 7.51 -2.79
N ILE A 816 -24.67 8.01 -3.30
CA ILE A 816 -24.41 8.15 -4.73
C ILE A 816 -23.22 7.27 -5.14
N PHE A 817 -23.45 5.96 -5.21
CA PHE A 817 -22.41 4.98 -5.60
C PHE A 817 -21.91 5.16 -7.04
N GLY A 818 -22.67 5.83 -7.90
CA GLY A 818 -22.21 6.26 -9.22
C GLY A 818 -20.93 7.11 -9.17
N ILE A 819 -20.78 7.97 -8.16
CA ILE A 819 -19.60 8.84 -7.99
C ILE A 819 -18.38 8.03 -7.55
N VAL A 820 -18.55 7.10 -6.60
CA VAL A 820 -17.46 6.24 -6.09
C VAL A 820 -16.88 5.33 -7.19
N ASN A 821 -17.75 4.78 -8.04
CA ASN A 821 -17.35 3.90 -9.13
C ASN A 821 -16.83 4.65 -10.37
N ASP A 822 -17.10 5.95 -10.53
CA ASP A 822 -16.53 6.78 -11.61
C ASP A 822 -15.15 7.38 -11.26
N TYR A 823 -14.79 7.49 -9.97
CA TYR A 823 -13.42 7.83 -9.53
C TYR A 823 -12.44 6.64 -9.56
N THR A 824 -12.94 5.44 -9.79
CA THR A 824 -12.13 4.25 -10.08
C THR A 824 -12.15 4.08 -11.60
N PRO A 825 -11.03 4.06 -12.33
CA PRO A 825 -11.05 3.81 -13.77
C PRO A 825 -11.48 2.37 -14.04
N GLN A 826 -12.79 2.13 -14.03
CA GLN A 826 -13.41 0.89 -14.45
C GLN A 826 -13.46 0.90 -15.99
N LEU A 827 -12.46 0.24 -16.56
CA LEU A 827 -12.56 -0.42 -17.86
C LEU A 827 -13.90 -1.19 -17.93
N ARG A 828 -14.92 -0.63 -18.60
CA ARG A 828 -16.04 -1.42 -19.11
C ARG A 828 -15.89 -1.59 -20.62
N TYR A 829 -15.16 -2.64 -20.99
CA TYR A 829 -15.47 -3.38 -22.21
C TYR A 829 -16.67 -4.28 -21.89
N ARG A 830 -17.84 -3.93 -22.43
CA ARG A 830 -18.93 -4.86 -22.75
C ARG A 830 -19.89 -4.19 -23.71
N ASP A 831 -19.78 -4.59 -24.97
CA ASP A 831 -20.82 -4.66 -26.01
C ASP A 831 -21.92 -3.59 -25.97
N ASP A 832 -21.62 -2.41 -26.51
CA ASP A 832 -22.64 -1.50 -27.05
C ASP A 832 -22.72 -1.69 -28.58
N PRO A 833 -23.82 -2.24 -29.12
CA PRO A 833 -24.03 -2.32 -30.57
C PRO A 833 -24.19 -0.96 -31.26
N ARG A 834 -24.22 0.17 -30.53
CA ARG A 834 -24.49 1.50 -31.07
C ARG A 834 -23.24 2.35 -31.31
N LEU A 835 -22.04 1.88 -30.97
CA LEU A 835 -20.76 2.54 -31.28
C LEU A 835 -20.16 2.06 -32.61
N ASN A 836 -20.99 1.98 -33.64
CA ASN A 836 -20.57 1.59 -34.99
C ASN A 836 -21.10 2.56 -36.05
N VAL A 837 -20.98 3.86 -35.81
CA VAL A 837 -21.13 4.88 -36.87
C VAL A 837 -20.21 6.06 -36.57
N MET A 838 -18.96 5.99 -37.04
CA MET A 838 -18.23 7.17 -37.54
C MET A 838 -16.98 6.72 -38.31
N SER A 839 -17.19 6.25 -39.54
CA SER A 839 -16.15 6.24 -40.58
C SER A 839 -16.70 6.91 -41.83
N GLN A 840 -16.68 8.23 -41.87
CA GLN A 840 -16.75 8.97 -43.13
C GLN A 840 -15.84 10.20 -43.07
N SER A 841 -14.92 10.23 -44.04
CA SER A 841 -14.06 11.30 -44.57
C SER A 841 -12.59 10.88 -44.46
N SER A 842 -11.75 10.95 -45.49
CA SER A 842 -11.91 11.36 -46.89
C SER A 842 -10.65 10.90 -47.62
N ARG A 843 -10.81 10.31 -48.80
CA ARG A 843 -9.73 10.14 -49.78
C ARG A 843 -9.26 11.52 -50.25
N ILE A 844 -7.99 11.88 -50.07
CA ILE A 844 -7.28 12.81 -50.98
C ILE A 844 -5.86 12.28 -51.23
N GLN A 845 -5.45 12.50 -52.48
CA GLN A 845 -4.40 11.85 -53.26
C GLN A 845 -2.95 12.14 -52.83
N ARG A 846 -2.09 11.22 -53.27
CA ARG A 846 -0.66 11.41 -53.50
C ARG A 846 -0.38 12.72 -54.25
N GLY A 847 0.54 13.52 -53.73
CA GLY A 847 1.15 14.65 -54.43
C GLY A 847 2.55 14.93 -53.86
N LYS A 848 3.56 14.86 -54.72
CA LYS A 848 4.97 15.16 -54.46
C LYS A 848 5.13 16.60 -53.96
N CYS A 849 6.01 16.84 -52.97
CA CYS A 849 6.89 18.01 -52.99
C CYS A 849 8.17 17.78 -52.16
N HIS A 850 9.22 18.45 -52.60
CA HIS A 850 10.63 18.24 -52.31
C HIS A 850 11.12 18.71 -50.93
N ARG A 851 12.27 18.12 -50.54
CA ARG A 851 13.44 18.67 -49.82
C ARG A 851 13.26 20.04 -49.13
N THR A 852 13.73 20.16 -47.88
CA THR A 852 15.10 20.63 -47.53
C THR A 852 15.31 20.56 -46.02
N LEU A 853 16.56 20.31 -45.62
CA LEU A 853 17.12 20.29 -44.27
C LEU A 853 16.75 21.49 -43.39
N LEU A 854 16.55 21.25 -42.09
CA LEU A 854 17.41 21.73 -40.99
C LEU A 854 17.07 20.97 -39.70
#